data_AF-A0A482W0W8-F1
#
_entry.id   AF-A0A482W0W8-F1
#
_cell.length_a   1.000
_cell.length_b   1.000
_cell.length_c   1.000
_cell.angle_alpha   90.00
_cell.angle_beta   90.00
_cell.angle_gamma   90.00
#
_symmetry.space_group_name_H-M   'P 1'
#
loop_
_entity.id
_entity.type
_entity.pdbx_description
1 polymer ?
#
loop_
_entity_poly.entity_id
_entity_poly.type
_entity_poly.pdbx_seq_one_letter_code
_entity_poly.pdbx_strand_id
1 'polypeptide(L)'
;HVVLLLNGILAYFIPDLPRTVRDTIQHEKDTELERKLKEKKNFAKAMKKHKNDGINYFSDARKIIDYVLVVDKHATTLKGLNCLKNFIKYLQGLGVEVEINRGNIKENIYVCLHLPSKAIQHLSNIYGINIDNMGHNYIPMSSIDLKFTHTSLTKNMDIFKRQRQATSMERILIAEEILNVAKFGDGENEYGIHKLISINAVKTAYPLHDGHYNYDPDADNQSLNDRQLLHKYWANFSFWYKEQPLNIIEKYYGSEVAFYFAWLGFYNKMLIPAAIIALISSFISFVQLIAGHNERVFENVLKIRWNVEYVESQTKVRLQYKEKATHKRFSMVTGRLEPYTPVKEKTFYLTLSFGICLLFMVVVVFAVFGVIMYRITVAALIRSTTEGPLETFETFLLMSSSAILQVVLIKIFGKCYAPLSEWLTKLENPRTQVEFDNAVVYKRYFLGFVNNYASLFYIAFIKGRFYTPAHHSSLTGIETDICHPCGCLMSVCNQLFFLMVLKSFIGNILTIAVPLVPQLSLRNGSIETNFRKIKSKFKKPTEEVLQWEEEFRLEPAGRYLLTTEFMEMIIQYGFVTFFVAAFPLAPVFALVINCLELRVDALKLVTRYRRPIPKKQSGIGPWNGILQVITHLSVATNAFMLAFTSNFVAREIYKFQHDNSLVGYIESTLSLYDMKDAHSTTIATYNNSTLCYYKSLSYPPDHPEKYKLRPQYWYEVGMRLLCVIVFEHLIWVSNGMLSYFIPDVPQQVKQKLHHEQILERDLKLKVLNDGMLKTRRRKRPEGVIRRSGDEQTA
;
A
#
# COMPACT_ATOMS: atom_id res chain seq x y z
N HIS A 1 0.05 46.17 11.16
CA HIS A 1 0.18 46.34 12.63
C HIS A 1 1.20 47.40 13.02
N VAL A 2 2.42 47.42 12.47
CA VAL A 2 3.43 48.48 12.74
C VAL A 2 2.94 49.89 12.32
N VAL A 3 2.25 50.00 11.17
CA VAL A 3 1.65 51.26 10.69
C VAL A 3 0.51 51.77 11.59
N LEU A 4 -0.30 50.87 12.16
CA LEU A 4 -1.36 51.23 13.11
C LEU A 4 -0.80 51.69 14.46
N LEU A 5 0.33 51.15 14.88
CA LEU A 5 1.03 51.55 16.10
C LEU A 5 1.70 52.92 15.94
N LEU A 6 2.29 53.19 14.78
CA LEU A 6 2.84 54.50 14.42
C LEU A 6 1.75 55.58 14.32
N ASN A 7 0.59 55.24 13.74
CA ASN A 7 -0.54 56.18 13.63
C ASN A 7 -1.19 56.51 14.98
N GLY A 8 -1.17 55.58 15.94
CA GLY A 8 -1.63 55.83 17.31
C GLY A 8 -0.70 56.75 18.10
N ILE A 9 0.61 56.70 17.83
CA ILE A 9 1.61 57.57 18.46
C ILE A 9 1.57 58.98 17.84
N LEU A 10 1.39 59.09 16.53
CA LEU A 10 1.24 60.37 15.82
C LEU A 10 -0.02 61.16 16.22
N ALA A 11 -1.12 60.48 16.56
CA ALA A 11 -2.36 61.10 17.02
C ALA A 11 -2.26 61.73 18.42
N TYR A 12 -1.24 61.38 19.22
CA TYR A 12 -1.02 61.94 20.56
C TYR A 12 -0.25 63.27 20.52
N PHE A 13 0.47 63.57 19.42
CA PHE A 13 1.40 64.70 19.33
C PHE A 13 0.93 65.88 18.45
N ILE A 14 -0.19 65.76 17.71
CA ILE A 14 -0.66 66.81 16.79
C ILE A 14 -2.17 67.02 16.96
N PRO A 15 -2.63 68.08 17.65
CA PRO A 15 -4.04 68.27 17.98
C PRO A 15 -4.95 68.62 16.79
N ASP A 16 -4.40 69.10 15.67
CA ASP A 16 -5.21 69.56 14.52
C ASP A 16 -4.71 68.98 13.20
N LEU A 17 -5.28 67.84 12.81
CA LEU A 17 -5.11 67.29 11.47
C LEU A 17 -5.96 68.10 10.47
N PRO A 18 -5.38 68.64 9.38
CA PRO A 18 -6.13 69.41 8.39
C PRO A 18 -7.27 68.59 7.77
N ARG A 19 -8.42 69.23 7.50
CA ARG A 19 -9.67 68.61 7.00
C ARG A 19 -9.44 67.65 5.82
N THR A 20 -8.52 68.00 4.92
CA THR A 20 -8.13 67.19 3.76
C THR A 20 -7.63 65.79 4.12
N VAL A 21 -6.88 65.64 5.22
CA VAL A 21 -6.36 64.32 5.65
C VAL A 21 -7.48 63.48 6.26
N ARG A 22 -8.43 64.09 6.95
CA ARG A 22 -9.61 63.41 7.52
C ARG A 22 -10.52 62.87 6.43
N ASP A 23 -10.73 63.64 5.37
CA ASP A 23 -11.55 63.23 4.22
C ASP A 23 -10.88 62.11 3.42
N THR A 24 -9.54 62.13 3.32
CA THR A 24 -8.77 61.06 2.67
C THR A 24 -8.87 59.75 3.46
N ILE A 25 -8.74 59.81 4.80
CA ILE A 25 -8.89 58.64 5.68
C ILE A 25 -10.33 58.09 5.65
N GLN A 26 -11.33 58.97 5.55
CA GLN A 26 -12.73 58.57 5.47
C GLN A 26 -13.03 57.90 4.11
N HIS A 27 -12.54 58.47 3.01
CA HIS A 27 -12.64 57.88 1.68
C HIS A 27 -11.96 56.51 1.61
N GLU A 28 -10.80 56.35 2.26
CA GLU A 28 -10.06 55.07 2.31
C GLU A 28 -10.79 54.01 3.16
N LYS A 29 -11.45 54.42 4.26
CA LYS A 29 -12.32 53.54 5.05
C LYS A 29 -13.57 53.13 4.30
N ASP A 30 -14.17 54.04 3.54
CA ASP A 30 -15.39 53.78 2.76
C ASP A 30 -15.07 52.87 1.57
N THR A 31 -13.92 53.04 0.91
CA THR A 31 -13.45 52.10 -0.14
C THR A 31 -13.09 50.72 0.43
N GLU A 32 -12.48 50.64 1.61
CA GLU A 32 -12.23 49.35 2.29
C GLU A 32 -13.55 48.65 2.70
N LEU A 33 -14.55 49.41 3.14
CA LEU A 33 -15.88 48.90 3.47
C LEU A 33 -16.62 48.40 2.23
N GLU A 34 -16.58 49.14 1.13
CA GLU A 34 -17.13 48.72 -0.16
C GLU A 34 -16.43 47.47 -0.71
N ARG A 35 -15.10 47.38 -0.57
CA ARG A 35 -14.32 46.19 -0.93
C ARG A 35 -14.77 44.97 -0.13
N LYS A 36 -14.97 45.11 1.18
CA LYS A 36 -15.50 44.04 2.06
C LYS A 36 -16.94 43.67 1.76
N LEU A 37 -17.80 44.63 1.39
CA LEU A 37 -19.17 44.38 0.97
C LEU A 37 -19.23 43.66 -0.39
N LYS A 38 -18.33 44.00 -1.32
CA LYS A 38 -18.19 43.35 -2.63
C LYS A 38 -17.64 41.94 -2.47
N GLU A 39 -16.65 41.72 -1.60
CA GLU A 39 -16.17 40.38 -1.21
C GLU A 39 -17.30 39.55 -0.59
N LYS A 40 -18.09 40.10 0.34
CA LYS A 40 -19.27 39.43 0.91
C LYS A 40 -20.34 39.09 -0.13
N LYS A 41 -20.64 40.00 -1.06
CA LYS A 41 -21.60 39.77 -2.15
C LYS A 41 -21.09 38.71 -3.13
N ASN A 42 -19.81 38.75 -3.49
CA ASN A 42 -19.18 37.75 -4.35
C ASN A 42 -19.14 36.38 -3.67
N PHE A 43 -18.83 36.33 -2.37
CA PHE A 43 -18.91 35.12 -1.55
C PHE A 43 -20.34 34.57 -1.49
N ALA A 44 -21.35 35.43 -1.29
CA ALA A 44 -22.75 35.03 -1.31
C ALA A 44 -23.22 34.56 -2.70
N LYS A 45 -22.68 35.14 -3.78
CA LYS A 45 -22.97 34.75 -5.17
C LYS A 45 -22.28 33.43 -5.54
N ALA A 46 -21.06 33.21 -5.07
CA ALA A 46 -20.34 31.94 -5.17
C ALA A 46 -21.06 30.83 -4.39
N MET A 47 -21.56 31.11 -3.18
CA MET A 47 -22.41 30.21 -2.39
C MET A 47 -23.75 29.88 -3.09
N LYS A 48 -24.34 30.85 -3.82
CA LYS A 48 -25.54 30.61 -4.63
C LYS A 48 -25.28 29.78 -5.89
N LYS A 49 -24.12 29.93 -6.53
CA LYS A 49 -23.68 29.10 -7.68
C LYS A 49 -23.43 27.65 -7.22
N HIS A 50 -22.78 27.51 -6.08
CA HIS A 50 -22.56 26.24 -5.40
C HIS A 50 -23.85 25.46 -5.12
N LYS A 51 -24.98 26.14 -4.85
CA LYS A 51 -26.30 25.51 -4.62
C LYS A 51 -26.77 24.61 -5.80
N ASN A 52 -26.23 24.80 -7.01
CA ASN A 52 -26.55 24.01 -8.20
C ASN A 52 -25.53 22.89 -8.52
N ASP A 53 -24.45 22.71 -7.74
CA ASP A 53 -23.35 21.78 -8.07
C ASP A 53 -23.25 20.54 -7.16
N GLY A 54 -24.35 20.13 -6.49
CA GLY A 54 -24.40 18.85 -5.76
C GLY A 54 -23.44 18.75 -4.56
N ILE A 55 -23.50 19.72 -3.65
CA ILE A 55 -22.45 19.93 -2.64
C ILE A 55 -22.56 19.04 -1.40
N ASN A 56 -21.39 18.72 -0.87
CA ASN A 56 -21.01 18.11 0.40
C ASN A 56 -21.49 18.82 1.69
N TYR A 57 -22.61 19.54 1.64
CA TYR A 57 -23.14 20.32 2.75
C TYR A 57 -24.57 19.90 3.07
N PHE A 58 -25.04 20.22 4.28
CA PHE A 58 -26.45 20.12 4.64
C PHE A 58 -27.31 21.00 3.75
N SER A 59 -28.64 20.81 3.80
CA SER A 59 -29.61 21.64 3.07
C SER A 59 -29.46 23.17 3.31
N ASP A 60 -28.82 23.57 4.40
CA ASP A 60 -28.51 24.97 4.73
C ASP A 60 -27.28 25.54 4.01
N ALA A 61 -26.54 24.71 3.25
CA ALA A 61 -25.32 25.02 2.51
C ALA A 61 -24.18 25.63 3.36
N ARG A 62 -24.19 25.41 4.68
CA ARG A 62 -23.14 25.93 5.60
C ARG A 62 -22.39 24.82 6.31
N LYS A 63 -23.07 23.72 6.63
CA LYS A 63 -22.52 22.63 7.43
C LYS A 63 -22.03 21.51 6.53
N ILE A 64 -20.76 21.15 6.65
CA ILE A 64 -20.14 20.08 5.84
C ILE A 64 -20.60 18.71 6.33
N ILE A 65 -20.93 17.81 5.43
CA ILE A 65 -21.23 16.41 5.75
C ILE A 65 -19.92 15.65 5.94
N ASP A 66 -19.65 15.19 7.15
CA ASP A 66 -18.43 14.46 7.50
C ASP A 66 -18.60 12.94 7.29
N TYR A 67 -19.81 12.43 7.54
CA TYR A 67 -20.09 11.00 7.55
C TYR A 67 -21.54 10.72 7.15
N VAL A 68 -21.80 9.58 6.50
CA VAL A 68 -23.15 9.16 6.11
C VAL A 68 -23.45 7.74 6.60
N LEU A 69 -24.60 7.56 7.24
CA LEU A 69 -25.17 6.26 7.58
C LEU A 69 -26.29 5.94 6.60
N VAL A 70 -26.27 4.75 6.01
CA VAL A 70 -27.30 4.30 5.09
C VAL A 70 -28.20 3.30 5.79
N VAL A 71 -29.50 3.55 5.79
CA VAL A 71 -30.53 2.68 6.36
C VAL A 71 -31.38 2.13 5.23
N ASP A 72 -31.52 0.82 5.20
CA ASP A 72 -32.37 0.13 4.25
C ASP A 72 -33.78 0.05 4.83
N LYS A 73 -34.71 0.83 4.27
CA LYS A 73 -36.08 0.95 4.79
C LYS A 73 -36.81 -0.40 4.84
N HIS A 74 -36.50 -1.32 3.93
CA HIS A 74 -37.19 -2.60 3.79
C HIS A 74 -36.53 -3.71 4.62
N ALA A 75 -35.21 -3.64 4.84
CA ALA A 75 -34.49 -4.66 5.60
C ALA A 75 -34.45 -4.40 7.12
N THR A 76 -34.72 -3.17 7.55
CA THR A 76 -34.55 -2.77 8.96
C THR A 76 -35.75 -3.15 9.82
N THR A 77 -35.51 -3.89 10.91
CA THR A 77 -36.56 -4.25 11.88
C THR A 77 -36.96 -3.09 12.79
N LEU A 78 -38.18 -3.13 13.36
CA LEU A 78 -38.65 -2.12 14.33
C LEU A 78 -37.69 -1.96 15.53
N LYS A 79 -37.13 -3.07 16.02
CA LYS A 79 -36.12 -3.09 17.08
C LYS A 79 -34.83 -2.38 16.62
N GLY A 80 -34.38 -2.64 15.39
CA GLY A 80 -33.23 -1.96 14.80
C GLY A 80 -33.42 -0.45 14.66
N LEU A 81 -34.62 0.01 14.27
CA LEU A 81 -34.97 1.43 14.21
C LEU A 81 -34.94 2.10 15.59
N ASN A 82 -35.41 1.41 16.65
CA ASN A 82 -35.33 1.92 18.02
C ASN A 82 -33.88 2.03 18.50
N CYS A 83 -33.04 1.02 18.24
CA CYS A 83 -31.61 1.07 18.52
C CYS A 83 -30.96 2.26 17.78
N LEU A 84 -31.26 2.45 16.49
CA LEU A 84 -30.73 3.57 15.72
C LEU A 84 -31.18 4.94 16.29
N LYS A 85 -32.44 5.06 16.72
CA LYS A 85 -32.96 6.28 17.34
C LYS A 85 -32.22 6.63 18.63
N ASN A 86 -31.93 5.64 19.48
CA ASN A 86 -31.15 5.83 20.70
C ASN A 86 -29.70 6.21 20.37
N PHE A 87 -29.11 5.57 19.36
CA PHE A 87 -27.78 5.89 18.87
C PHE A 87 -27.67 7.36 18.40
N ILE A 88 -28.62 7.82 17.59
CA ILE A 88 -28.65 9.21 17.10
C ILE A 88 -28.81 10.19 18.25
N LYS A 89 -29.67 9.90 19.24
CA LYS A 89 -29.80 10.73 20.44
C LYS A 89 -28.49 10.84 21.21
N TYR A 90 -27.74 9.75 21.33
CA TYR A 90 -26.43 9.75 21.97
C TYR A 90 -25.43 10.65 21.22
N LEU A 91 -25.40 10.56 19.88
CA LEU A 91 -24.57 11.44 19.04
C LEU A 91 -24.93 12.92 19.20
N GLN A 92 -26.22 13.24 19.21
CA GLN A 92 -26.72 14.60 19.46
C GLN A 92 -26.31 15.11 20.85
N GLY A 93 -26.33 14.24 21.86
CA GLY A 93 -25.84 14.55 23.21
C GLY A 93 -24.34 14.89 23.27
N LEU A 94 -23.53 14.35 22.34
CA LEU A 94 -22.11 14.70 22.18
C LEU A 94 -21.88 15.98 21.36
N GLY A 95 -22.95 16.62 20.86
CA GLY A 95 -22.88 17.83 20.03
C GLY A 95 -22.69 17.57 18.54
N VAL A 96 -22.95 16.34 18.07
CA VAL A 96 -22.98 16.01 16.62
C VAL A 96 -24.33 16.44 16.04
N GLU A 97 -24.30 17.16 14.92
CA GLU A 97 -25.50 17.58 14.22
C GLU A 97 -25.87 16.55 13.14
N VAL A 98 -27.17 16.30 12.97
CA VAL A 98 -27.68 15.20 12.14
C VAL A 98 -28.78 15.69 11.22
N GLU A 99 -28.68 15.35 9.94
CA GLU A 99 -29.71 15.58 8.92
C GLU A 99 -30.16 14.24 8.32
N ILE A 100 -31.46 14.04 8.14
CA ILE A 100 -32.03 12.80 7.60
C ILE A 100 -32.63 13.10 6.23
N ASN A 101 -32.04 12.49 5.20
CA ASN A 101 -32.44 12.65 3.80
C ASN A 101 -33.00 11.34 3.25
N ARG A 102 -34.02 11.43 2.38
CA ARG A 102 -34.57 10.27 1.67
C ARG A 102 -33.89 10.13 0.32
N GLY A 103 -33.56 8.90 -0.03
CA GLY A 103 -32.88 8.58 -1.28
C GLY A 103 -33.81 8.55 -2.49
N ASN A 104 -33.41 9.16 -3.59
CA ASN A 104 -34.23 9.23 -4.81
C ASN A 104 -34.30 7.90 -5.58
N ILE A 105 -33.27 7.05 -5.48
CA ILE A 105 -33.14 5.87 -6.37
C ILE A 105 -33.59 4.53 -5.76
N LYS A 106 -33.50 4.32 -4.44
CA LYS A 106 -33.77 3.01 -3.79
C LYS A 106 -34.63 3.06 -2.51
N GLU A 107 -35.33 4.17 -2.23
CA GLU A 107 -36.00 4.43 -0.94
C GLU A 107 -35.10 4.24 0.31
N ASN A 108 -33.77 4.22 0.15
CA ASN A 108 -32.85 4.21 1.28
C ASN A 108 -32.95 5.53 2.04
N ILE A 109 -32.76 5.49 3.35
CA ILE A 109 -32.67 6.69 4.18
C ILE A 109 -31.19 6.96 4.45
N TYR A 110 -30.75 8.18 4.18
CA TYR A 110 -29.38 8.65 4.40
C TYR A 110 -29.34 9.58 5.61
N VAL A 111 -28.63 9.18 6.65
CA VAL A 111 -28.42 9.99 7.86
C VAL A 111 -27.04 10.64 7.74
N CYS A 112 -27.03 11.95 7.48
CA CYS A 112 -25.83 12.76 7.28
C CYS A 112 -25.40 13.36 8.62
N LEU A 113 -24.11 13.23 8.95
CA LEU A 113 -23.53 13.69 10.20
C LEU A 113 -22.60 14.88 9.95
N HIS A 114 -22.71 15.92 10.79
CA HIS A 114 -21.83 17.08 10.81
C HIS A 114 -21.21 17.25 12.19
N LEU A 115 -19.89 17.42 12.25
CA LEU A 115 -19.16 17.74 13.47
C LEU A 115 -18.85 19.25 13.53
N PRO A 116 -19.46 20.00 14.47
CA PRO A 116 -19.13 21.41 14.67
C PRO A 116 -17.71 21.59 15.21
N SER A 117 -17.07 22.73 14.91
CA SER A 117 -15.69 23.01 15.34
C SER A 117 -15.50 22.96 16.87
N LYS A 118 -16.52 23.33 17.65
CA LYS A 118 -16.49 23.23 19.13
C LYS A 118 -16.43 21.79 19.61
N ALA A 119 -17.23 20.91 18.99
CA ALA A 119 -17.22 19.47 19.31
C ALA A 119 -15.88 18.85 18.93
N ILE A 120 -15.33 19.23 17.77
CA ILE A 120 -14.01 18.77 17.31
C ILE A 120 -12.91 19.16 18.32
N GLN A 121 -12.87 20.41 18.80
CA GLN A 121 -11.89 20.84 19.80
C GLN A 121 -12.03 20.08 21.12
N HIS A 122 -13.25 19.86 21.60
CA HIS A 122 -13.46 19.12 22.85
C HIS A 122 -13.06 17.64 22.72
N LEU A 123 -13.51 16.98 21.66
CA LEU A 123 -13.28 15.56 21.44
C LEU A 123 -11.84 15.27 21.06
N SER A 124 -11.19 16.16 20.31
CA SER A 124 -9.76 16.01 19.99
C SER A 124 -8.88 16.04 21.24
N ASN A 125 -9.20 16.88 22.24
CA ASN A 125 -8.51 16.85 23.53
C ASN A 125 -8.74 15.53 24.28
N ILE A 126 -9.94 14.95 24.21
CA ILE A 126 -10.25 13.66 24.84
C ILE A 126 -9.49 12.52 24.18
N TYR A 127 -9.44 12.51 22.84
CA TYR A 127 -8.80 11.45 22.06
C TYR A 127 -7.30 11.71 21.82
N GLY A 128 -6.72 12.76 22.41
CA GLY A 128 -5.29 13.09 22.25
C GLY A 128 -4.90 13.52 20.82
N ILE A 129 -5.84 14.00 20.01
CA ILE A 129 -5.59 14.47 18.65
C ILE A 129 -5.16 15.94 18.71
N ASN A 130 -3.88 16.20 18.49
CA ASN A 130 -3.36 17.57 18.50
C ASN A 130 -3.69 18.31 17.18
N ILE A 131 -4.80 19.07 17.18
CA ILE A 131 -5.24 19.90 16.05
C ILE A 131 -4.31 21.12 15.84
N ASP A 132 -3.74 21.63 16.93
CA ASP A 132 -2.90 22.83 16.93
C ASP A 132 -1.44 22.51 16.53
N ASN A 133 -1.09 21.23 16.37
CA ASN A 133 0.23 20.86 15.89
C ASN A 133 0.33 21.24 14.40
N MET A 134 1.02 22.36 14.12
CA MET A 134 1.23 22.87 12.76
C MET A 134 2.00 21.90 11.84
N GLY A 135 2.44 20.76 12.37
CA GLY A 135 3.32 19.83 11.68
C GLY A 135 4.73 20.39 11.64
N HIS A 136 5.71 19.50 11.58
CA HIS A 136 7.10 19.89 11.45
C HIS A 136 7.28 20.60 10.10
N ASN A 137 7.94 21.77 10.08
CA ASN A 137 8.29 22.47 8.84
C ASN A 137 8.92 21.47 7.84
N TYR A 138 8.63 21.60 6.54
CA TYR A 138 9.11 20.67 5.52
C TYR A 138 10.62 20.41 5.61
N ILE A 139 11.01 19.13 5.71
CA ILE A 139 12.40 18.68 5.49
C ILE A 139 12.40 18.03 4.09
N PRO A 140 13.26 18.48 3.15
CA PRO A 140 13.38 17.84 1.84
C PRO A 140 13.70 16.35 1.99
N MET A 141 13.03 15.55 1.18
CA MET A 141 12.89 14.10 1.34
C MET A 141 14.03 13.29 0.73
N SER A 142 14.97 13.93 0.03
CA SER A 142 16.07 13.28 -0.65
C SER A 142 17.33 14.14 -0.61
N SER A 143 18.49 13.48 -0.54
CA SER A 143 19.78 14.08 -0.90
C SER A 143 19.86 14.41 -2.40
N ILE A 144 19.00 13.78 -3.22
CA ILE A 144 18.90 13.97 -4.67
C ILE A 144 17.59 14.71 -4.97
N ASP A 145 17.62 16.04 -5.03
CA ASP A 145 16.47 16.89 -5.37
C ASP A 145 16.49 17.25 -6.87
N LEU A 146 15.67 16.55 -7.67
CA LEU A 146 15.59 16.76 -9.12
C LEU A 146 14.53 17.82 -9.44
N LYS A 147 14.94 19.08 -9.64
CA LYS A 147 14.01 20.21 -9.89
C LYS A 147 12.96 20.00 -10.99
N PHE A 148 13.21 19.15 -11.98
CA PHE A 148 12.28 18.85 -13.07
C PHE A 148 11.11 17.92 -12.68
N THR A 149 11.26 17.10 -11.62
CA THR A 149 10.22 16.19 -11.13
C THR A 149 9.15 16.92 -10.32
N HIS A 150 9.37 18.20 -9.98
CA HIS A 150 8.41 19.02 -9.26
C HIS A 150 7.24 19.50 -10.15
N THR A 151 6.06 19.50 -9.56
CA THR A 151 4.83 20.19 -10.00
C THR A 151 4.75 21.60 -9.42
N SER A 152 3.88 22.46 -9.97
CA SER A 152 3.64 23.81 -9.41
C SER A 152 3.19 23.78 -7.94
N LEU A 153 2.53 22.71 -7.50
CA LEU A 153 2.18 22.48 -6.09
C LEU A 153 3.38 22.12 -5.21
N THR A 154 4.26 21.24 -5.67
CA THR A 154 5.45 20.83 -4.89
C THR A 154 6.49 21.95 -4.80
N LYS A 155 6.50 22.89 -5.76
CA LYS A 155 7.29 24.13 -5.70
C LYS A 155 6.76 25.16 -4.69
N ASN A 156 5.43 25.28 -4.54
CA ASN A 156 4.79 26.26 -3.64
C ASN A 156 4.47 25.66 -2.27
N MET A 157 5.44 25.80 -1.37
CA MET A 157 5.44 25.25 -0.02
C MET A 157 4.34 25.81 0.90
N ASP A 158 3.83 27.01 0.61
CA ASP A 158 2.80 27.67 1.42
C ASP A 158 1.42 26.99 1.33
N ILE A 159 1.14 26.25 0.25
CA ILE A 159 -0.12 25.49 0.10
C ILE A 159 -0.21 24.36 1.13
N PHE A 160 0.95 23.88 1.61
CA PHE A 160 1.03 22.84 2.63
C PHE A 160 1.09 23.37 4.07
N LYS A 161 1.08 24.70 4.28
CA LYS A 161 1.01 25.25 5.65
C LYS A 161 -0.35 24.92 6.23
N ARG A 162 -0.33 24.09 7.28
CA ARG A 162 -1.52 23.73 8.04
C ARG A 162 -2.17 25.00 8.59
N GLN A 163 -3.44 25.22 8.24
CA GLN A 163 -4.24 26.26 8.87
C GLN A 163 -4.63 25.80 10.28
N ARG A 164 -4.95 26.72 11.21
CA ARG A 164 -5.48 26.39 12.55
C ARG A 164 -6.93 25.88 12.47
N GLN A 165 -7.16 24.83 11.69
CA GLN A 165 -8.43 24.16 11.48
C GLN A 165 -8.18 22.67 11.31
N ALA A 166 -9.10 21.83 11.81
CA ALA A 166 -9.02 20.38 11.66
C ALA A 166 -9.10 19.98 10.18
N THR A 167 -8.25 19.05 9.75
CA THR A 167 -8.26 18.56 8.36
C THR A 167 -9.46 17.65 8.10
N SER A 168 -9.82 17.45 6.83
CA SER A 168 -10.90 16.53 6.42
C SER A 168 -10.65 15.11 6.97
N MET A 169 -9.41 14.63 6.95
CA MET A 169 -9.01 13.37 7.59
C MET A 169 -9.25 13.34 9.11
N GLU A 170 -8.87 14.38 9.84
CA GLU A 170 -9.03 14.41 11.30
C GLU A 170 -10.48 14.45 11.73
N ARG A 171 -11.33 15.16 10.98
CA ARG A 171 -12.78 15.18 11.20
C ARG A 171 -13.38 13.79 11.06
N ILE A 172 -12.98 13.04 10.02
CA ILE A 172 -13.43 11.67 9.80
C ILE A 172 -12.89 10.74 10.89
N LEU A 173 -11.63 10.89 11.30
CA LEU A 173 -11.04 10.08 12.37
C LEU A 173 -11.79 10.27 13.70
N ILE A 174 -12.11 11.52 14.06
CA ILE A 174 -12.91 11.84 15.25
C ILE A 174 -14.32 11.25 15.11
N ALA A 175 -14.96 11.42 13.95
CA ALA A 175 -16.29 10.87 13.69
C ALA A 175 -16.30 9.34 13.85
N GLU A 176 -15.30 8.65 13.32
CA GLU A 176 -15.14 7.20 13.43
C GLU A 176 -14.97 6.74 14.89
N GLU A 177 -14.16 7.44 15.68
CA GLU A 177 -13.97 7.14 17.11
C GLU A 177 -15.27 7.34 17.89
N ILE A 178 -16.03 8.40 17.61
CA ILE A 178 -17.36 8.61 18.22
C ILE A 178 -18.31 7.48 17.84
N LEU A 179 -18.39 7.13 16.55
CA LEU A 179 -19.29 6.08 16.05
C LEU A 179 -18.97 4.70 16.65
N ASN A 180 -17.72 4.43 16.97
CA ASN A 180 -17.29 3.19 17.61
C ASN A 180 -17.56 3.14 19.11
N VAL A 181 -17.64 4.29 19.79
CA VAL A 181 -17.90 4.38 21.24
C VAL A 181 -19.39 4.62 21.55
N ALA A 182 -20.15 5.15 20.60
CA ALA A 182 -21.53 5.56 20.82
C ALA A 182 -22.44 4.41 21.27
N LYS A 183 -23.16 4.64 22.37
CA LYS A 183 -24.09 3.67 22.96
C LYS A 183 -25.47 3.79 22.34
N PHE A 184 -26.17 2.66 22.22
CA PHE A 184 -27.57 2.63 21.79
C PHE A 184 -28.50 1.85 22.73
N GLY A 185 -27.94 1.26 23.79
CA GLY A 185 -28.67 0.64 24.89
C GLY A 185 -27.82 0.54 26.15
N ASP A 186 -28.42 -0.01 27.21
CA ASP A 186 -27.82 -0.08 28.56
C ASP A 186 -27.00 -1.36 28.78
N GLY A 187 -27.09 -2.34 27.86
CA GLY A 187 -26.31 -3.57 27.95
C GLY A 187 -24.80 -3.35 27.74
N GLU A 188 -23.98 -4.19 28.38
CA GLU A 188 -22.50 -4.11 28.28
C GLU A 188 -21.96 -4.15 26.84
N ASN A 189 -22.73 -4.71 25.89
CA ASN A 189 -22.36 -4.88 24.48
C ASN A 189 -23.21 -4.05 23.49
N GLU A 190 -24.03 -3.10 23.97
CA GLU A 190 -24.93 -2.28 23.15
C GLU A 190 -24.31 -0.94 22.73
N TYR A 191 -23.13 -1.01 22.11
CA TYR A 191 -22.40 0.16 21.62
C TYR A 191 -21.70 -0.11 20.27
N GLY A 192 -21.42 0.96 19.55
CA GLY A 192 -20.62 0.95 18.33
C GLY A 192 -21.41 0.71 17.04
N ILE A 193 -21.01 1.39 15.98
CA ILE A 193 -21.64 1.32 14.66
C ILE A 193 -21.55 -0.07 14.03
N HIS A 194 -20.45 -0.81 14.24
CA HIS A 194 -20.30 -2.16 13.71
C HIS A 194 -21.35 -3.13 14.26
N LYS A 195 -21.79 -2.95 15.51
CA LYS A 195 -22.87 -3.77 16.09
C LYS A 195 -24.21 -3.41 15.45
N LEU A 196 -24.49 -2.13 15.23
CA LEU A 196 -25.68 -1.67 14.50
C LEU A 196 -25.73 -2.22 13.06
N ILE A 197 -24.59 -2.33 12.40
CA ILE A 197 -24.50 -2.99 11.08
C ILE A 197 -24.79 -4.48 11.18
N SER A 198 -24.24 -5.16 12.20
CA SER A 198 -24.46 -6.61 12.38
C SER A 198 -25.92 -6.99 12.69
N ILE A 199 -26.69 -6.10 13.31
CA ILE A 199 -28.13 -6.31 13.61
C ILE A 199 -29.03 -5.82 12.46
N ASN A 200 -28.48 -5.44 11.32
CA ASN A 200 -29.17 -4.82 10.18
C ASN A 200 -29.97 -3.54 10.55
N ALA A 201 -29.56 -2.80 11.58
CA ALA A 201 -30.12 -1.49 11.90
C ALA A 201 -29.59 -0.39 10.96
N VAL A 202 -28.34 -0.55 10.52
CA VAL A 202 -27.66 0.31 9.54
C VAL A 202 -27.08 -0.61 8.47
N LYS A 203 -27.27 -0.30 7.20
CA LYS A 203 -26.72 -1.10 6.09
C LYS A 203 -25.22 -0.92 5.97
N THR A 204 -24.76 0.33 5.97
CA THR A 204 -23.35 0.70 5.89
C THR A 204 -23.16 2.12 6.37
N ALA A 205 -21.93 2.44 6.74
CA ALA A 205 -21.52 3.76 7.18
C ALA A 205 -20.22 4.09 6.42
N TYR A 206 -20.11 5.28 5.83
CA TYR A 206 -18.90 5.71 5.14
C TYR A 206 -18.71 7.23 5.18
N PRO A 207 -17.45 7.71 5.16
CA PRO A 207 -17.15 9.12 4.98
C PRO A 207 -17.32 9.55 3.51
N LEU A 208 -17.72 10.80 3.29
CA LEU A 208 -17.83 11.37 1.94
C LEU A 208 -16.48 11.88 1.43
N HIS A 209 -16.31 11.87 0.11
CA HIS A 209 -15.27 12.67 -0.52
C HIS A 209 -15.62 14.16 -0.48
N ASP A 210 -14.64 15.04 -0.65
CA ASP A 210 -14.87 16.47 -0.48
C ASP A 210 -15.74 17.08 -1.62
N GLY A 211 -16.07 16.33 -2.68
CA GLY A 211 -16.84 16.76 -3.87
C GLY A 211 -16.51 15.95 -5.14
N HIS A 212 -16.98 16.39 -6.31
CA HIS A 212 -16.74 15.72 -7.60
C HIS A 212 -15.26 15.82 -8.04
N TYR A 213 -14.74 14.80 -8.73
CA TYR A 213 -13.31 14.72 -9.11
C TYR A 213 -12.97 15.47 -10.41
N ASN A 214 -13.94 15.66 -11.31
CA ASN A 214 -13.74 16.42 -12.54
C ASN A 214 -13.40 17.89 -12.24
N TYR A 215 -12.45 18.42 -13.00
CA TYR A 215 -12.08 19.82 -12.99
C TYR A 215 -12.79 20.52 -14.16
N ASP A 216 -13.60 21.53 -13.87
CA ASP A 216 -14.18 22.42 -14.87
C ASP A 216 -13.20 23.59 -15.13
N PRO A 217 -12.61 23.71 -16.33
CA PRO A 217 -11.71 24.79 -16.67
C PRO A 217 -12.38 26.18 -16.65
N ASP A 218 -13.70 26.23 -16.84
CA ASP A 218 -14.48 27.46 -16.97
C ASP A 218 -15.02 27.97 -15.60
N ALA A 219 -14.72 27.26 -14.52
CA ALA A 219 -15.03 27.68 -13.15
C ALA A 219 -14.00 28.71 -12.66
N ASP A 220 -14.25 29.99 -12.97
CA ASP A 220 -13.46 31.16 -12.53
C ASP A 220 -13.04 31.10 -11.04
N ASN A 221 -11.72 31.22 -10.79
CA ASN A 221 -11.07 31.60 -9.51
C ASN A 221 -11.62 30.97 -8.22
N GLN A 222 -12.16 29.76 -8.29
CA GLN A 222 -12.62 29.02 -7.12
C GLN A 222 -11.47 28.21 -6.52
N SER A 223 -11.35 28.20 -5.19
CA SER A 223 -10.38 27.36 -4.49
C SER A 223 -10.67 25.89 -4.82
N LEU A 224 -9.73 25.24 -5.52
CA LEU A 224 -9.81 23.83 -5.90
C LEU A 224 -9.98 22.93 -4.68
N ASN A 225 -10.82 21.90 -4.82
CA ASN A 225 -10.99 20.90 -3.79
C ASN A 225 -9.78 19.95 -3.70
N ASP A 226 -9.49 19.41 -2.52
CA ASP A 226 -8.39 18.46 -2.29
C ASP A 226 -8.51 17.24 -3.22
N ARG A 227 -9.74 16.71 -3.45
CA ARG A 227 -9.97 15.62 -4.42
C ARG A 227 -9.63 16.00 -5.86
N GLN A 228 -10.00 17.20 -6.29
CA GLN A 228 -9.72 17.69 -7.65
C GLN A 228 -8.23 17.94 -7.85
N LEU A 229 -7.53 18.44 -6.81
CA LEU A 229 -6.08 18.59 -6.80
C LEU A 229 -5.38 17.24 -6.93
N LEU A 230 -5.81 16.24 -6.15
CA LEU A 230 -5.30 14.87 -6.24
C LEU A 230 -5.56 14.26 -7.62
N HIS A 231 -6.74 14.47 -8.20
CA HIS A 231 -7.04 13.99 -9.55
C HIS A 231 -6.11 14.61 -10.60
N LYS A 232 -5.93 15.94 -10.56
CA LYS A 232 -5.17 16.70 -11.56
C LYS A 232 -3.66 16.43 -11.51
N TYR A 233 -3.07 16.44 -10.31
CA TYR A 233 -1.62 16.42 -10.14
C TYR A 233 -1.04 15.06 -9.73
N TRP A 234 -1.89 14.09 -9.35
CA TRP A 234 -1.43 12.78 -8.87
C TRP A 234 -2.04 11.63 -9.68
N ALA A 235 -3.36 11.55 -9.81
CA ALA A 235 -4.07 10.47 -10.51
C ALA A 235 -4.17 10.65 -12.04
N ASN A 236 -3.28 11.45 -12.64
CA ASN A 236 -3.27 11.71 -14.07
C ASN A 236 -1.99 11.13 -14.71
N PHE A 237 -2.16 10.33 -15.75
CA PHE A 237 -1.06 9.66 -16.48
C PHE A 237 -0.08 10.64 -17.13
N SER A 238 -0.49 11.85 -17.51
CA SER A 238 0.41 12.86 -18.07
C SER A 238 1.48 13.32 -17.08
N PHE A 239 1.27 13.10 -15.78
CA PHE A 239 2.20 13.44 -14.71
C PHE A 239 3.04 12.25 -14.23
N TRP A 240 3.17 11.16 -15.00
CA TRP A 240 3.86 9.93 -14.58
C TRP A 240 5.28 10.15 -14.01
N TYR A 241 6.05 11.07 -14.60
CA TYR A 241 7.43 11.42 -14.20
C TYR A 241 7.52 12.45 -13.05
N LYS A 242 6.39 12.97 -12.55
CA LYS A 242 6.37 13.95 -11.45
C LYS A 242 6.32 13.30 -10.07
N GLU A 243 6.85 14.00 -9.08
CA GLU A 243 6.74 13.57 -7.69
C GLU A 243 5.31 13.58 -7.17
N GLN A 244 5.04 12.68 -6.22
CA GLN A 244 3.73 12.55 -5.60
C GLN A 244 3.53 13.60 -4.51
N PRO A 245 2.34 14.22 -4.41
CA PRO A 245 2.03 15.20 -3.36
C PRO A 245 1.68 14.49 -2.03
N LEU A 246 2.65 13.83 -1.41
CA LEU A 246 2.45 12.98 -0.22
C LEU A 246 1.75 13.67 0.95
N ASN A 247 1.99 14.97 1.14
CA ASN A 247 1.33 15.75 2.20
C ASN A 247 -0.18 15.91 1.97
N ILE A 248 -0.62 16.10 0.72
CA ILE A 248 -2.05 16.22 0.42
C ILE A 248 -2.71 14.84 0.51
N ILE A 249 -1.99 13.79 0.11
CA ILE A 249 -2.44 12.40 0.28
C ILE A 249 -2.64 12.09 1.78
N GLU A 250 -1.69 12.46 2.64
CA GLU A 250 -1.80 12.29 4.09
C GLU A 250 -2.95 13.12 4.67
N LYS A 251 -3.07 14.40 4.29
CA LYS A 251 -4.17 15.29 4.70
C LYS A 251 -5.55 14.74 4.32
N TYR A 252 -5.66 14.03 3.20
CA TYR A 252 -6.93 13.57 2.65
C TYR A 252 -7.29 12.13 3.02
N TYR A 253 -6.37 11.17 2.85
CA TYR A 253 -6.60 9.74 3.08
C TYR A 253 -6.00 9.23 4.40
N GLY A 254 -5.11 9.98 5.04
CA GLY A 254 -4.40 9.60 6.27
C GLY A 254 -3.05 8.92 6.03
N SER A 255 -2.34 8.70 7.13
CA SER A 255 -0.96 8.22 7.12
C SER A 255 -0.77 6.82 6.53
N GLU A 256 -1.71 5.88 6.71
CA GLU A 256 -1.60 4.51 6.17
C GLU A 256 -1.48 4.52 4.63
N VAL A 257 -2.36 5.25 3.95
CA VAL A 257 -2.33 5.41 2.49
C VAL A 257 -1.11 6.23 2.05
N ALA A 258 -0.75 7.27 2.80
CA ALA A 258 0.43 8.07 2.50
C ALA A 258 1.73 7.27 2.60
N PHE A 259 1.87 6.38 3.59
CA PHE A 259 3.03 5.50 3.75
C PHE A 259 3.15 4.49 2.60
N TYR A 260 2.04 3.94 2.10
CA TYR A 260 2.05 3.09 0.89
C TYR A 260 2.65 3.81 -0.30
N PHE A 261 2.13 5.00 -0.61
CA PHE A 261 2.56 5.78 -1.77
C PHE A 261 3.98 6.34 -1.60
N ALA A 262 4.36 6.69 -0.38
CA ALA A 262 5.73 7.09 -0.06
C ALA A 262 6.71 5.93 -0.25
N TRP A 263 6.39 4.73 0.25
CA TRP A 263 7.20 3.52 0.06
C TRP A 263 7.29 3.14 -1.42
N LEU A 264 6.18 3.16 -2.17
CA LEU A 264 6.18 2.87 -3.60
C LEU A 264 7.01 3.89 -4.40
N GLY A 265 6.90 5.17 -4.07
CA GLY A 265 7.73 6.22 -4.67
C GLY A 265 9.22 6.05 -4.35
N PHE A 266 9.54 5.65 -3.12
CA PHE A 266 10.90 5.32 -2.71
C PHE A 266 11.44 4.08 -3.44
N TYR A 267 10.65 3.02 -3.52
CA TYR A 267 10.98 1.80 -4.25
C TYR A 267 11.32 2.10 -5.70
N ASN A 268 10.53 2.95 -6.38
CA ASN A 268 10.81 3.41 -7.75
C ASN A 268 12.11 4.20 -7.84
N LYS A 269 12.38 5.10 -6.90
CA LYS A 269 13.65 5.86 -6.85
C LYS A 269 14.86 4.93 -6.68
N MET A 270 14.74 3.87 -5.87
CA MET A 270 15.82 2.88 -5.69
C MET A 270 15.95 1.91 -6.87
N LEU A 271 14.88 1.66 -7.61
CA LEU A 271 14.95 0.90 -8.86
C LEU A 271 15.69 1.64 -9.97
N ILE A 272 15.74 2.99 -9.98
CA ILE A 272 16.48 3.75 -11.01
C ILE A 272 17.97 3.40 -11.06
N PRO A 273 18.77 3.51 -9.97
CA PRO A 273 20.17 3.11 -10.01
C PRO A 273 20.31 1.62 -10.28
N ALA A 274 19.41 0.76 -9.76
CA ALA A 274 19.44 -0.67 -10.07
C ALA A 274 19.18 -0.99 -11.55
N ALA A 275 18.28 -0.25 -12.20
CA ALA A 275 17.97 -0.36 -13.62
C ALA A 275 19.11 0.17 -14.50
N ILE A 276 19.73 1.29 -14.10
CA ILE A 276 20.95 1.80 -14.76
C ILE A 276 22.08 0.77 -14.61
N ILE A 277 22.32 0.24 -13.41
CA ILE A 277 23.29 -0.82 -13.16
C ILE A 277 22.94 -2.07 -13.96
N ALA A 278 21.67 -2.46 -14.10
CA ALA A 278 21.27 -3.62 -14.91
C ALA A 278 21.56 -3.41 -16.41
N LEU A 279 21.31 -2.21 -16.93
CA LEU A 279 21.64 -1.85 -18.30
C LEU A 279 23.16 -1.79 -18.53
N ILE A 280 23.92 -1.34 -17.51
CA ILE A 280 25.39 -1.25 -17.55
C ILE A 280 26.06 -2.61 -17.24
N SER A 281 25.47 -3.48 -16.41
CA SER A 281 26.02 -4.80 -16.04
C SER A 281 25.89 -5.81 -17.17
N SER A 282 24.99 -5.57 -18.13
CA SER A 282 25.07 -6.18 -19.46
C SER A 282 26.36 -5.83 -20.22
N PHE A 283 27.22 -4.96 -19.66
CA PHE A 283 28.48 -4.50 -20.23
C PHE A 283 29.67 -4.41 -19.25
N ILE A 284 29.62 -4.94 -18.00
CA ILE A 284 30.76 -5.33 -17.12
C ILE A 284 30.34 -5.27 -15.64
N SER A 285 30.54 -6.40 -14.94
CA SER A 285 30.26 -6.61 -13.52
C SER A 285 31.37 -6.04 -12.63
N PHE A 286 31.13 -4.90 -11.94
CA PHE A 286 31.97 -4.52 -10.78
C PHE A 286 31.32 -3.62 -9.70
N VAL A 287 30.07 -3.16 -9.76
CA VAL A 287 29.54 -2.24 -8.71
C VAL A 287 28.18 -2.66 -8.16
N GLN A 288 28.19 -3.70 -7.32
CA GLN A 288 27.00 -4.25 -6.64
C GLN A 288 27.16 -4.29 -5.12
N LEU A 289 27.39 -3.12 -4.51
CA LEU A 289 27.40 -3.01 -3.03
C LEU A 289 26.59 -1.85 -2.44
N ILE A 290 25.84 -1.07 -3.23
CA ILE A 290 25.18 0.16 -2.73
C ILE A 290 23.65 0.01 -2.55
N ALA A 291 23.04 -1.09 -3.00
CA ALA A 291 21.59 -1.19 -3.16
C ALA A 291 20.77 -1.67 -1.94
N GLY A 292 21.35 -1.75 -0.73
CA GLY A 292 20.61 -2.16 0.48
C GLY A 292 20.24 -1.00 1.44
N HIS A 293 20.59 0.24 1.09
CA HIS A 293 21.01 1.16 2.12
C HIS A 293 20.04 2.32 2.45
N ASN A 294 19.09 2.68 1.59
CA ASN A 294 18.26 3.89 1.83
C ASN A 294 16.88 3.63 2.46
N GLU A 295 16.48 2.38 2.67
CA GLU A 295 15.10 2.05 3.04
C GLU A 295 14.75 2.48 4.48
N ARG A 296 15.62 2.18 5.45
CA ARG A 296 15.40 2.46 6.88
C ARG A 296 15.44 3.95 7.19
N VAL A 297 16.36 4.66 6.52
CA VAL A 297 16.55 6.10 6.68
C VAL A 297 15.34 6.88 6.17
N PHE A 298 14.78 6.49 5.02
CA PHE A 298 13.59 7.11 4.45
C PHE A 298 12.35 6.91 5.32
N GLU A 299 12.16 5.69 5.85
CA GLU A 299 11.06 5.40 6.77
C GLU A 299 11.12 6.27 8.04
N ASN A 300 12.31 6.44 8.62
CA ASN A 300 12.50 7.21 9.85
C ASN A 300 12.31 8.72 9.65
N VAL A 301 12.70 9.26 8.49
CA VAL A 301 12.41 10.65 8.11
C VAL A 301 10.89 10.90 8.03
N LEU A 302 10.14 9.96 7.47
CA LEU A 302 8.69 10.06 7.34
C LEU A 302 7.93 9.98 8.66
N LYS A 303 8.35 9.07 9.55
CA LYS A 303 7.78 8.93 10.91
C LYS A 303 7.84 10.24 11.69
N ILE A 304 8.97 10.94 11.58
CA ILE A 304 9.19 12.22 12.26
C ILE A 304 8.42 13.34 11.55
N ARG A 305 8.43 13.38 10.21
CA ARG A 305 7.74 14.43 9.43
C ARG A 305 6.23 14.50 9.66
N TRP A 306 5.58 13.36 9.84
CA TRP A 306 4.13 13.31 10.06
C TRP A 306 3.74 13.28 11.55
N ASN A 307 4.70 13.52 12.46
CA ASN A 307 4.48 13.47 13.90
C ASN A 307 3.81 12.15 14.34
N VAL A 308 4.32 11.02 13.83
CA VAL A 308 3.78 9.66 14.07
C VAL A 308 4.76 8.81 14.89
N GLU A 309 5.78 9.42 15.50
CA GLU A 309 6.80 8.74 16.30
C GLU A 309 6.24 8.20 17.63
N TYR A 310 5.13 8.75 18.11
CA TYR A 310 4.43 8.33 19.32
C TYR A 310 2.94 8.09 19.05
N VAL A 311 2.61 7.11 18.21
CA VAL A 311 1.27 6.54 18.25
C VAL A 311 1.29 5.47 19.33
N GLU A 312 0.67 5.78 20.47
CA GLU A 312 0.43 4.82 21.55
C GLU A 312 -0.19 3.57 20.93
N SER A 313 0.46 2.41 21.07
CA SER A 313 -0.05 1.16 20.49
C SER A 313 -1.49 1.02 20.96
N GLN A 314 -2.47 0.92 20.05
CA GLN A 314 -3.87 0.88 20.45
C GLN A 314 -4.09 -0.32 21.39
N THR A 315 -4.21 -0.05 22.69
CA THR A 315 -4.48 -1.04 23.73
C THR A 315 -5.96 -1.46 23.75
N LYS A 316 -6.79 -0.85 22.90
CA LYS A 316 -8.22 -1.14 22.78
C LYS A 316 -8.43 -2.60 22.38
N VAL A 317 -8.99 -3.37 23.32
CA VAL A 317 -9.38 -4.76 23.10
C VAL A 317 -10.56 -4.82 22.14
N ARG A 318 -10.47 -5.71 21.14
CA ARG A 318 -11.48 -5.91 20.09
C ARG A 318 -12.82 -6.37 20.70
N LEU A 319 -13.95 -5.82 20.25
CA LEU A 319 -15.29 -6.20 20.75
C LEU A 319 -15.54 -7.71 20.65
N GLN A 320 -15.27 -8.31 19.49
CA GLN A 320 -15.46 -9.75 19.26
C GLN A 320 -14.56 -10.61 20.16
N TYR A 321 -13.42 -10.08 20.62
CA TYR A 321 -12.59 -10.78 21.60
C TYR A 321 -13.25 -10.78 22.97
N LYS A 322 -13.82 -9.64 23.40
CA LYS A 322 -14.56 -9.53 24.67
C LYS A 322 -15.78 -10.44 24.70
N GLU A 323 -16.50 -10.58 23.58
CA GLU A 323 -17.68 -11.45 23.48
C GLU A 323 -17.31 -12.94 23.57
N LYS A 324 -16.15 -13.35 23.02
CA LYS A 324 -15.72 -14.75 23.00
C LYS A 324 -14.90 -15.18 24.22
N ALA A 325 -14.22 -14.26 24.89
CA ALA A 325 -13.34 -14.58 26.00
C ALA A 325 -14.14 -14.86 27.29
N THR A 326 -14.09 -16.10 27.75
CA THR A 326 -14.80 -16.58 28.95
C THR A 326 -14.06 -16.26 30.25
N HIS A 327 -12.73 -16.31 30.24
CA HIS A 327 -11.91 -16.14 31.43
C HIS A 327 -11.55 -14.66 31.67
N LYS A 328 -11.48 -14.24 32.94
CA LYS A 328 -11.05 -12.88 33.35
C LYS A 328 -9.80 -12.97 34.25
N ARG A 329 -8.88 -12.02 34.10
CA ARG A 329 -7.69 -11.86 34.94
C ARG A 329 -7.57 -10.42 35.43
N PHE A 330 -7.05 -10.22 36.63
CA PHE A 330 -6.81 -8.87 37.15
C PHE A 330 -5.52 -8.29 36.54
N SER A 331 -5.62 -7.09 35.94
CA SER A 331 -4.47 -6.39 35.39
C SER A 331 -3.88 -5.44 36.43
N MET A 332 -2.61 -5.65 36.80
CA MET A 332 -1.92 -4.77 37.75
C MET A 332 -1.69 -3.36 37.20
N VAL A 333 -1.70 -3.20 35.86
CA VAL A 333 -1.45 -1.92 35.19
C VAL A 333 -2.72 -1.07 35.13
N THR A 334 -3.87 -1.67 34.81
CA THR A 334 -5.14 -0.94 34.66
C THR A 334 -6.01 -0.96 35.91
N GLY A 335 -5.68 -1.81 36.90
CA GLY A 335 -6.48 -2.00 38.12
C GLY A 335 -7.86 -2.60 37.85
N ARG A 336 -8.09 -3.20 36.67
CA ARG A 336 -9.39 -3.72 36.22
C ARG A 336 -9.31 -5.21 35.87
N LEU A 337 -10.45 -5.89 36.00
CA LEU A 337 -10.64 -7.26 35.50
C LEU A 337 -10.73 -7.24 33.97
N GLU A 338 -9.77 -7.88 33.31
CA GLU A 338 -9.66 -7.95 31.85
C GLU A 338 -9.97 -9.37 31.34
N PRO A 339 -10.74 -9.53 30.25
CA PRO A 339 -10.94 -10.83 29.63
C PRO A 339 -9.64 -11.34 29.01
N TYR A 340 -9.36 -12.65 29.12
CA TYR A 340 -8.21 -13.30 28.50
C TYR A 340 -8.57 -14.71 27.99
N THR A 341 -7.79 -15.19 27.02
CA THR A 341 -7.86 -16.55 26.49
C THR A 341 -6.73 -17.40 27.07
N PRO A 342 -7.01 -18.59 27.61
CA PRO A 342 -5.97 -19.49 28.13
C PRO A 342 -4.92 -19.85 27.07
N VAL A 343 -3.67 -19.98 27.51
CA VAL A 343 -2.55 -20.26 26.60
C VAL A 343 -2.74 -21.59 25.88
N LYS A 344 -3.24 -22.64 26.56
CA LYS A 344 -3.47 -23.97 25.96
C LYS A 344 -4.44 -23.92 24.77
N GLU A 345 -5.57 -23.22 24.93
CA GLU A 345 -6.54 -23.01 23.85
C GLU A 345 -5.95 -22.18 22.70
N LYS A 346 -5.25 -21.09 23.05
CA LYS A 346 -4.60 -20.23 22.06
C LYS A 346 -3.59 -21.01 21.22
N THR A 347 -2.75 -21.83 21.85
CA THR A 347 -1.75 -22.66 21.16
C THR A 347 -2.42 -23.72 20.28
N PHE A 348 -3.50 -24.35 20.74
CA PHE A 348 -4.27 -25.30 19.93
C PHE A 348 -4.79 -24.66 18.63
N TYR A 349 -5.52 -23.54 18.71
CA TYR A 349 -6.04 -22.87 17.52
C TYR A 349 -4.92 -22.33 16.60
N LEU A 350 -3.79 -21.90 17.16
CA LEU A 350 -2.63 -21.47 16.38
C LEU A 350 -2.01 -22.64 15.61
N THR A 351 -1.83 -23.80 16.25
CA THR A 351 -1.31 -25.02 15.59
C THR A 351 -2.26 -25.51 14.49
N LEU A 352 -3.57 -25.47 14.73
CA LEU A 352 -4.58 -25.81 13.72
C LEU A 352 -4.51 -24.86 12.53
N SER A 353 -4.44 -23.54 12.78
CA SER A 353 -4.33 -22.56 11.71
C SER A 353 -3.07 -22.75 10.88
N PHE A 354 -1.92 -22.99 11.52
CA PHE A 354 -0.68 -23.27 10.82
C PHE A 354 -0.76 -24.55 9.98
N GLY A 355 -1.36 -25.62 10.53
CA GLY A 355 -1.59 -26.89 9.81
C GLY A 355 -2.47 -26.71 8.57
N ILE A 356 -3.55 -25.94 8.65
CA ILE A 356 -4.41 -25.64 7.49
C ILE A 356 -3.64 -24.81 6.45
N CYS A 357 -2.88 -23.80 6.86
CA CYS A 357 -2.03 -23.04 5.93
C CYS A 357 -1.03 -23.96 5.21
N LEU A 358 -0.40 -24.89 5.94
CA LEU A 358 0.56 -25.84 5.36
C LEU A 358 -0.08 -26.80 4.37
N LEU A 359 -1.26 -27.33 4.68
CA LEU A 359 -2.03 -28.16 3.75
C LEU A 359 -2.35 -27.40 2.45
N PHE A 360 -2.80 -26.15 2.53
CA PHE A 360 -3.04 -25.34 1.34
C PHE A 360 -1.77 -25.03 0.54
N MET A 361 -0.64 -24.79 1.21
CA MET A 361 0.66 -24.63 0.51
C MET A 361 1.03 -25.88 -0.28
N VAL A 362 0.79 -27.08 0.27
CA VAL A 362 1.01 -28.35 -0.43
C VAL A 362 0.08 -28.50 -1.65
N VAL A 363 -1.21 -28.15 -1.52
CA VAL A 363 -2.17 -28.16 -2.64
C VAL A 363 -1.69 -27.27 -3.80
N VAL A 364 -1.14 -26.10 -3.48
CA VAL A 364 -0.61 -25.17 -4.48
C VAL A 364 0.59 -25.75 -5.20
N VAL A 365 1.50 -26.39 -4.47
CA VAL A 365 2.66 -27.07 -5.06
C VAL A 365 2.18 -28.15 -6.04
N PHE A 366 1.18 -28.94 -5.69
CA PHE A 366 0.57 -29.91 -6.61
C PHE A 366 -0.08 -29.26 -7.84
N ALA A 367 -0.77 -28.12 -7.68
CA ALA A 367 -1.33 -27.38 -8.81
C ALA A 367 -0.23 -26.88 -9.77
N VAL A 368 0.90 -26.41 -9.23
CA VAL A 368 2.08 -26.02 -10.02
C VAL A 368 2.69 -27.22 -10.75
N PHE A 369 2.81 -28.37 -10.09
CA PHE A 369 3.17 -29.63 -10.74
C PHE A 369 2.19 -29.99 -11.86
N GLY A 370 0.89 -29.74 -11.68
CA GLY A 370 -0.12 -29.90 -12.73
C GLY A 370 0.12 -29.04 -13.97
N VAL A 371 0.53 -27.77 -13.80
CA VAL A 371 0.89 -26.88 -14.92
C VAL A 371 2.15 -27.40 -15.64
N ILE A 372 3.12 -27.92 -14.89
CA ILE A 372 4.33 -28.52 -15.46
C ILE A 372 3.97 -29.76 -16.27
N MET A 373 3.11 -30.63 -15.74
CA MET A 373 2.61 -31.81 -16.45
C MET A 373 1.87 -31.43 -17.73
N TYR A 374 1.01 -30.42 -17.68
CA TYR A 374 0.35 -29.86 -18.87
C TYR A 374 1.37 -29.41 -19.93
N ARG A 375 2.45 -28.75 -19.52
CA ARG A 375 3.51 -28.29 -20.44
C ARG A 375 4.19 -29.47 -21.13
N ILE A 376 4.51 -30.54 -20.39
CA ILE A 376 5.17 -31.73 -20.93
C ILE A 376 4.26 -32.43 -21.95
N THR A 377 2.97 -32.61 -21.64
CA THR A 377 2.03 -33.31 -22.53
C THR A 377 1.75 -32.52 -23.79
N VAL A 378 1.58 -31.20 -23.72
CA VAL A 378 1.40 -30.36 -24.90
C VAL A 378 2.66 -30.32 -25.77
N ALA A 379 3.85 -30.29 -25.17
CA ALA A 379 5.10 -30.38 -25.92
C ALA A 379 5.25 -31.73 -26.65
N ALA A 380 4.86 -32.83 -26.01
CA ALA A 380 4.84 -34.15 -26.67
C ALA A 380 3.84 -34.18 -27.84
N LEU A 381 2.65 -33.59 -27.66
CA LEU A 381 1.62 -33.53 -28.69
C LEU A 381 2.08 -32.72 -29.91
N ILE A 382 2.65 -31.54 -29.70
CA ILE A 382 3.15 -30.67 -30.79
C ILE A 382 4.24 -31.39 -31.59
N ARG A 383 5.21 -32.02 -30.91
CA ARG A 383 6.27 -32.81 -31.57
C ARG A 383 5.74 -34.00 -32.37
N SER A 384 4.61 -34.59 -31.96
CA SER A 384 4.00 -35.72 -32.66
C SER A 384 3.13 -35.33 -33.87
N THR A 385 2.68 -34.08 -33.96
CA THR A 385 1.62 -33.67 -34.90
C THR A 385 2.10 -32.73 -36.01
N THR A 386 3.20 -32.00 -35.81
CA THR A 386 3.61 -30.91 -36.73
C THR A 386 5.01 -31.11 -37.29
N GLU A 387 5.11 -31.32 -38.61
CA GLU A 387 6.33 -31.10 -39.39
C GLU A 387 6.19 -29.75 -40.13
N GLY A 388 6.86 -28.67 -39.68
CA GLY A 388 6.74 -27.35 -40.32
C GLY A 388 7.14 -26.13 -39.46
N PRO A 389 6.86 -24.89 -39.91
CA PRO A 389 7.32 -23.64 -39.26
C PRO A 389 6.79 -23.39 -37.84
N LEU A 390 5.89 -24.25 -37.35
CA LEU A 390 5.40 -24.25 -35.97
C LEU A 390 6.46 -24.74 -34.97
N GLU A 391 7.45 -25.54 -35.39
CA GLU A 391 8.61 -25.91 -34.55
C GLU A 391 9.39 -24.67 -34.07
N THR A 392 9.57 -23.68 -34.95
CA THR A 392 10.29 -22.44 -34.64
C THR A 392 9.59 -21.61 -33.56
N PHE A 393 8.26 -21.69 -33.47
CA PHE A 393 7.44 -20.99 -32.48
C PHE A 393 7.01 -21.86 -31.30
N GLU A 394 7.31 -23.17 -31.31
CA GLU A 394 6.89 -24.14 -30.29
C GLU A 394 7.29 -23.69 -28.89
N THR A 395 8.56 -23.32 -28.72
CA THR A 395 9.08 -22.90 -27.41
C THR A 395 8.36 -21.65 -26.90
N PHE A 396 8.06 -20.68 -27.77
CA PHE A 396 7.35 -19.46 -27.38
C PHE A 396 5.88 -19.74 -27.02
N LEU A 397 5.19 -20.56 -27.79
CA LEU A 397 3.79 -20.93 -27.54
C LEU A 397 3.62 -21.74 -26.26
N LEU A 398 4.52 -22.70 -26.00
CA LEU A 398 4.52 -23.50 -24.77
C LEU A 398 4.80 -22.64 -23.53
N MET A 399 5.72 -21.68 -23.64
CA MET A 399 6.06 -20.79 -22.51
C MET A 399 4.97 -19.76 -22.22
N SER A 400 4.38 -19.15 -23.25
CA SER A 400 3.30 -18.19 -23.08
C SER A 400 2.03 -18.85 -22.55
N SER A 401 1.61 -20.00 -23.10
CA SER A 401 0.42 -20.74 -22.62
C SER A 401 0.55 -21.22 -21.17
N SER A 402 1.69 -21.77 -20.78
CA SER A 402 1.95 -22.19 -19.40
C SER A 402 2.01 -21.00 -18.43
N ALA A 403 2.62 -19.87 -18.82
CA ALA A 403 2.63 -18.66 -18.02
C ALA A 403 1.22 -18.06 -17.85
N ILE A 404 0.39 -18.06 -18.90
CA ILE A 404 -1.02 -17.63 -18.83
C ILE A 404 -1.79 -18.50 -17.84
N LEU A 405 -1.68 -19.83 -17.97
CA LEU A 405 -2.35 -20.78 -17.07
C LEU A 405 -1.92 -20.55 -15.62
N GLN A 406 -0.63 -20.34 -15.38
CA GLN A 406 -0.10 -20.01 -14.06
C GLN A 406 -0.67 -18.70 -13.51
N VAL A 407 -0.77 -17.63 -14.31
CA VAL A 407 -1.35 -16.35 -13.87
C VAL A 407 -2.84 -16.50 -13.52
N VAL A 408 -3.59 -17.28 -14.30
CA VAL A 408 -5.00 -17.58 -14.02
C VAL A 408 -5.14 -18.32 -12.68
N LEU A 409 -4.35 -19.37 -12.45
CA LEU A 409 -4.32 -20.08 -11.17
C LEU A 409 -3.94 -19.15 -10.02
N ILE A 410 -2.95 -18.26 -10.21
CA ILE A 410 -2.55 -17.29 -9.20
C ILE A 410 -3.73 -16.41 -8.78
N LYS A 411 -4.51 -15.89 -9.75
CA LYS A 411 -5.67 -15.04 -9.47
C LYS A 411 -6.84 -15.82 -8.84
N ILE A 412 -7.07 -17.07 -9.23
CA ILE A 412 -8.10 -17.94 -8.62
C ILE A 412 -7.76 -18.20 -7.15
N PHE A 413 -6.55 -18.69 -6.87
CA PHE A 413 -6.12 -18.96 -5.50
C PHE A 413 -6.08 -17.69 -4.63
N GLY A 414 -5.69 -16.54 -5.20
CA GLY A 414 -5.74 -15.25 -4.52
C GLY A 414 -7.14 -14.89 -4.00
N LYS A 415 -8.20 -15.18 -4.78
CA LYS A 415 -9.59 -15.00 -4.33
C LYS A 415 -9.97 -15.93 -3.18
N CYS A 416 -9.41 -17.14 -3.13
CA CYS A 416 -9.65 -18.10 -2.04
C CYS A 416 -8.90 -17.73 -0.75
N TYR A 417 -7.68 -17.18 -0.85
CA TYR A 417 -6.86 -16.85 0.33
C TYR A 417 -7.41 -15.68 1.15
N ALA A 418 -8.10 -14.74 0.51
CA ALA A 418 -8.68 -13.59 1.20
C ALA A 418 -9.67 -14.01 2.31
N PRO A 419 -10.76 -14.76 2.01
CA PRO A 419 -11.68 -15.23 3.04
C PRO A 419 -11.05 -16.28 3.97
N LEU A 420 -10.15 -17.14 3.46
CA LEU A 420 -9.49 -18.17 4.26
C LEU A 420 -8.63 -17.56 5.38
N SER A 421 -7.75 -16.60 5.06
CA SER A 421 -6.87 -15.94 6.03
C SER A 421 -7.66 -15.20 7.12
N GLU A 422 -8.78 -14.58 6.76
CA GLU A 422 -9.68 -13.94 7.73
C GLU A 422 -10.42 -14.94 8.61
N TRP A 423 -10.90 -16.04 8.04
CA TRP A 423 -11.58 -17.10 8.79
C TRP A 423 -10.63 -17.77 9.79
N LEU A 424 -9.42 -18.14 9.36
CA LEU A 424 -8.38 -18.71 10.22
C LEU A 424 -8.04 -17.76 11.38
N THR A 425 -7.86 -16.47 11.09
CA THR A 425 -7.54 -15.49 12.13
C THR A 425 -8.73 -15.22 13.07
N LYS A 426 -9.98 -15.36 12.60
CA LYS A 426 -11.18 -15.34 13.45
C LYS A 426 -11.26 -16.53 14.41
N LEU A 427 -10.68 -17.68 14.04
CA LEU A 427 -10.54 -18.85 14.92
C LEU A 427 -9.46 -18.61 15.99
N GLU A 428 -8.31 -18.05 15.61
CA GLU A 428 -7.21 -17.74 16.55
C GLU A 428 -7.58 -16.70 17.62
N ASN A 429 -8.59 -15.86 17.33
CA ASN A 429 -9.13 -14.83 18.22
C ASN A 429 -8.04 -13.95 18.90
N PRO A 430 -7.26 -13.17 18.13
CA PRO A 430 -6.27 -12.25 18.69
C PRO A 430 -6.93 -11.10 19.48
N ARG A 431 -6.17 -10.57 20.46
CA ARG A 431 -6.68 -9.64 21.48
C ARG A 431 -6.95 -8.26 20.92
N THR A 432 -6.00 -7.74 20.15
CA THR A 432 -6.03 -6.40 19.58
C THR A 432 -6.34 -6.46 18.08
N GLN A 433 -6.87 -5.36 17.55
CA GLN A 433 -7.15 -5.28 16.13
C GLN A 433 -5.88 -5.24 15.28
N VAL A 434 -4.79 -4.68 15.81
CA VAL A 434 -3.47 -4.67 15.14
C VAL A 434 -2.91 -6.09 15.03
N GLU A 435 -3.00 -6.90 16.10
CA GLU A 435 -2.61 -8.32 16.04
C GLU A 435 -3.46 -9.10 15.02
N PHE A 436 -4.77 -8.83 14.97
CA PHE A 436 -5.66 -9.42 13.97
C PHE A 436 -5.22 -9.06 12.54
N ASP A 437 -5.06 -7.78 12.27
CA ASP A 437 -4.71 -7.27 10.95
C ASP A 437 -3.34 -7.83 10.51
N ASN A 438 -2.33 -7.80 11.39
CA ASN A 438 -1.00 -8.37 11.13
C ASN A 438 -1.04 -9.88 10.86
N ALA A 439 -1.80 -10.65 11.66
CA ALA A 439 -1.91 -12.09 11.48
C ALA A 439 -2.61 -12.47 10.16
N VAL A 440 -3.60 -11.68 9.72
CA VAL A 440 -4.22 -11.83 8.39
C VAL A 440 -3.18 -11.54 7.30
N VAL A 441 -2.42 -10.45 7.43
CA VAL A 441 -1.38 -10.08 6.45
C VAL A 441 -0.34 -11.19 6.31
N TYR A 442 0.23 -11.69 7.41
CA TYR A 442 1.24 -12.76 7.35
C TYR A 442 0.71 -14.03 6.67
N LYS A 443 -0.46 -14.54 7.08
CA LYS A 443 -1.04 -15.76 6.49
C LYS A 443 -1.33 -15.59 5.00
N ARG A 444 -1.94 -14.47 4.62
CA ARG A 444 -2.27 -14.16 3.23
C ARG A 444 -1.00 -14.05 2.39
N TYR A 445 0.05 -13.42 2.91
CA TYR A 445 1.35 -13.32 2.25
C TYR A 445 2.01 -14.69 2.04
N PHE A 446 2.13 -15.53 3.06
CA PHE A 446 2.78 -16.84 2.92
C PHE A 446 2.08 -17.77 1.92
N LEU A 447 0.74 -17.80 1.93
CA LEU A 447 -0.05 -18.53 0.92
C LEU A 447 0.17 -17.96 -0.50
N GLY A 448 0.23 -16.62 -0.60
CA GLY A 448 0.56 -15.94 -1.85
C GLY A 448 1.98 -16.20 -2.34
N PHE A 449 2.96 -16.27 -1.43
CA PHE A 449 4.38 -16.49 -1.71
C PHE A 449 4.59 -17.82 -2.46
N VAL A 450 4.12 -18.93 -1.89
CA VAL A 450 4.27 -20.26 -2.51
C VAL A 450 3.64 -20.28 -3.90
N ASN A 451 2.45 -19.70 -4.05
CA ASN A 451 1.71 -19.66 -5.31
C ASN A 451 2.41 -18.86 -6.42
N ASN A 452 3.17 -17.82 -6.08
CA ASN A 452 3.87 -16.99 -7.06
C ASN A 452 5.28 -17.49 -7.37
N TYR A 453 6.00 -18.09 -6.41
CA TYR A 453 7.40 -18.46 -6.59
C TYR A 453 7.67 -19.95 -6.81
N ALA A 454 6.74 -20.86 -6.46
CA ALA A 454 6.99 -22.31 -6.54
C ALA A 454 7.39 -22.79 -7.94
N SER A 455 6.77 -22.27 -8.99
CA SER A 455 7.11 -22.63 -10.38
C SER A 455 8.52 -22.18 -10.77
N LEU A 456 8.93 -20.97 -10.33
CA LEU A 456 10.28 -20.46 -10.57
C LEU A 456 11.33 -21.25 -9.78
N PHE A 457 11.05 -21.58 -8.52
CA PHE A 457 11.92 -22.42 -7.69
C PHE A 457 12.09 -23.83 -8.27
N TYR A 458 11.01 -24.41 -8.81
CA TYR A 458 11.08 -25.70 -9.51
C TYR A 458 12.01 -25.64 -10.73
N ILE A 459 11.80 -24.66 -11.61
CA ILE A 459 12.61 -24.50 -12.84
C ILE A 459 14.07 -24.22 -12.50
N ALA A 460 14.33 -23.44 -11.45
CA ALA A 460 15.65 -23.08 -10.99
C ALA A 460 16.45 -24.25 -10.41
N PHE A 461 15.84 -25.03 -9.52
CA PHE A 461 16.58 -25.94 -8.62
C PHE A 461 16.27 -27.43 -8.82
N ILE A 462 15.10 -27.78 -9.37
CA ILE A 462 14.63 -29.17 -9.45
C ILE A 462 14.69 -29.69 -10.89
N LYS A 463 14.31 -28.85 -11.86
CA LYS A 463 14.22 -29.23 -13.28
C LYS A 463 15.54 -29.79 -13.82
N GLY A 464 15.46 -30.94 -14.50
CA GLY A 464 16.62 -31.59 -15.14
C GLY A 464 17.69 -32.16 -14.21
N ARG A 465 17.52 -32.13 -12.87
CA ARG A 465 18.55 -32.58 -11.90
C ARG A 465 18.51 -34.09 -11.61
N PHE A 466 17.34 -34.70 -11.72
CA PHE A 466 17.10 -36.12 -11.41
C PHE A 466 16.96 -37.01 -12.67
N TYR A 467 17.37 -36.51 -13.84
CA TYR A 467 17.29 -37.25 -15.09
C TYR A 467 18.58 -38.03 -15.37
N THR A 468 18.46 -39.34 -15.59
CA THR A 468 19.53 -40.18 -16.15
C THR A 468 18.93 -41.11 -17.20
N PRO A 469 19.51 -41.20 -18.41
CA PRO A 469 19.03 -42.09 -19.46
C PRO A 469 18.97 -43.58 -19.04
N ALA A 470 19.91 -44.02 -18.21
CA ALA A 470 20.06 -45.42 -17.77
C ALA A 470 19.05 -45.86 -16.67
N HIS A 471 18.49 -44.92 -15.91
CA HIS A 471 17.46 -45.20 -14.90
C HIS A 471 16.21 -44.39 -15.22
N HIS A 472 15.31 -44.97 -16.01
CA HIS A 472 13.92 -44.53 -16.00
C HIS A 472 13.37 -44.79 -14.61
N SER A 473 13.07 -43.74 -13.83
CA SER A 473 12.29 -43.89 -12.62
C SER A 473 10.90 -44.38 -13.02
N SER A 474 10.67 -45.69 -12.90
CA SER A 474 9.42 -46.37 -13.26
C SER A 474 8.22 -45.95 -12.41
N LEU A 475 8.41 -45.05 -11.43
CA LEU A 475 7.39 -44.67 -10.48
C LEU A 475 6.18 -43.98 -11.13
N THR A 476 6.30 -43.41 -12.34
CA THR A 476 5.15 -42.77 -13.01
C THR A 476 5.06 -42.91 -14.53
N GLY A 477 6.03 -43.52 -15.24
CA GLY A 477 5.97 -43.65 -16.71
C GLY A 477 5.94 -42.31 -17.48
N ILE A 478 6.25 -41.20 -16.81
CA ILE A 478 6.23 -39.83 -17.36
C ILE A 478 7.66 -39.45 -17.79
N GLU A 479 7.83 -38.95 -19.02
CA GLU A 479 9.07 -38.29 -19.45
C GLU A 479 9.37 -37.10 -18.54
N THR A 480 10.54 -37.10 -17.89
CA THR A 480 10.95 -36.02 -16.98
C THR A 480 11.22 -34.71 -17.75
N ASP A 481 10.88 -33.55 -17.19
CA ASP A 481 11.19 -32.23 -17.80
C ASP A 481 12.71 -31.97 -17.81
N ILE A 482 13.30 -32.01 -19.01
CA ILE A 482 14.74 -31.84 -19.24
C ILE A 482 15.05 -30.36 -19.52
N CYS A 483 16.23 -29.91 -19.11
CA CYS A 483 16.73 -28.58 -19.48
C CYS A 483 17.49 -28.61 -20.80
N HIS A 484 17.49 -27.48 -21.49
CA HIS A 484 18.35 -27.30 -22.66
C HIS A 484 19.82 -27.59 -22.30
N PRO A 485 20.65 -28.14 -23.22
CA PRO A 485 22.08 -28.43 -22.94
C PRO A 485 22.85 -27.23 -22.36
N CYS A 486 22.52 -26.02 -22.80
CA CYS A 486 23.08 -24.76 -22.28
C CYS A 486 22.71 -24.45 -20.81
N GLY A 487 21.67 -25.09 -20.25
CA GLY A 487 21.21 -24.95 -18.87
C GLY A 487 19.74 -24.53 -18.73
N CYS A 488 19.25 -24.48 -17.50
CA CYS A 488 17.87 -24.10 -17.17
C CYS A 488 17.68 -22.58 -16.98
N LEU A 489 18.77 -21.80 -16.97
CA LEU A 489 18.74 -20.36 -16.66
C LEU A 489 17.83 -19.57 -17.61
N MET A 490 17.85 -19.89 -18.90
CA MET A 490 16.99 -19.26 -19.90
C MET A 490 15.50 -19.60 -19.67
N SER A 491 15.20 -20.80 -19.18
CA SER A 491 13.83 -21.16 -18.81
C SER A 491 13.32 -20.32 -17.63
N VAL A 492 14.16 -20.05 -16.63
CA VAL A 492 13.83 -19.16 -15.51
C VAL A 492 13.62 -17.73 -16.01
N CYS A 493 14.54 -17.20 -16.83
CA CYS A 493 14.46 -15.87 -17.41
C CYS A 493 13.15 -15.63 -18.16
N ASN A 494 12.82 -16.52 -19.09
CA ASN A 494 11.61 -16.42 -19.90
C ASN A 494 10.34 -16.55 -19.04
N GLN A 495 10.29 -17.52 -18.10
CA GLN A 495 9.14 -17.67 -17.20
C GLN A 495 8.93 -16.40 -16.35
N LEU A 496 10.01 -15.83 -15.82
CA LEU A 496 9.98 -14.61 -15.03
C LEU A 496 9.49 -13.42 -15.87
N PHE A 497 9.98 -13.27 -17.10
CA PHE A 497 9.54 -12.23 -18.02
C PHE A 497 8.02 -12.29 -18.25
N PHE A 498 7.49 -13.46 -18.62
CA PHE A 498 6.06 -13.61 -18.84
C PHE A 498 5.25 -13.39 -17.57
N LEU A 499 5.70 -13.89 -16.40
CA LEU A 499 5.00 -13.67 -15.14
C LEU A 499 4.97 -12.18 -14.76
N MET A 500 6.06 -11.44 -14.92
CA MET A 500 6.11 -10.00 -14.62
C MET A 500 5.25 -9.19 -15.60
N VAL A 501 5.41 -9.41 -16.90
CA VAL A 501 4.68 -8.65 -17.93
C VAL A 501 3.20 -9.00 -17.89
N LEU A 502 2.84 -10.29 -17.95
CA LEU A 502 1.45 -10.72 -18.09
C LEU A 502 0.62 -10.40 -16.84
N LYS A 503 1.18 -10.60 -15.63
CA LYS A 503 0.47 -10.29 -14.38
C LYS A 503 0.14 -8.80 -14.27
N SER A 504 1.11 -7.94 -14.59
CA SER A 504 0.94 -6.48 -14.54
C SER A 504 0.11 -5.94 -15.71
N PHE A 505 0.23 -6.53 -16.90
CA PHE A 505 -0.51 -6.11 -18.10
C PHE A 505 -1.98 -6.48 -18.01
N ILE A 506 -2.33 -7.71 -17.59
CA ILE A 506 -3.72 -8.14 -17.42
C ILE A 506 -4.42 -7.29 -16.35
N GLY A 507 -3.77 -7.05 -15.20
CA GLY A 507 -4.34 -6.26 -14.11
C GLY A 507 -4.60 -4.81 -14.50
N ASN A 508 -3.60 -4.15 -15.11
CA ASN A 508 -3.70 -2.75 -15.50
C ASN A 508 -4.64 -2.52 -16.69
N ILE A 509 -4.63 -3.41 -17.70
CA ILE A 509 -5.56 -3.29 -18.83
C ILE A 509 -6.99 -3.57 -18.40
N LEU A 510 -7.28 -4.62 -17.64
CA LEU A 510 -8.65 -4.85 -17.15
C LEU A 510 -9.10 -3.65 -16.32
N THR A 511 -8.23 -3.12 -15.47
CA THR A 511 -8.55 -1.94 -14.69
C THR A 511 -8.85 -0.74 -15.59
N ILE A 512 -8.00 -0.40 -16.56
CA ILE A 512 -8.18 0.78 -17.44
C ILE A 512 -9.32 0.58 -18.46
N ALA A 513 -9.52 -0.63 -18.98
CA ALA A 513 -10.48 -0.94 -20.05
C ALA A 513 -11.92 -1.12 -19.55
N VAL A 514 -12.12 -1.69 -18.35
CA VAL A 514 -13.47 -1.89 -17.77
C VAL A 514 -14.35 -0.62 -17.77
N PRO A 515 -13.88 0.60 -17.42
CA PRO A 515 -14.71 1.81 -17.52
C PRO A 515 -14.93 2.30 -18.97
N LEU A 516 -14.08 1.89 -19.93
CA LEU A 516 -14.21 2.25 -21.35
C LEU A 516 -15.23 1.36 -22.08
N VAL A 517 -15.49 0.14 -21.61
CA VAL A 517 -16.43 -0.80 -22.24
C VAL A 517 -17.87 -0.25 -22.30
N PRO A 518 -18.46 0.33 -21.23
CA PRO A 518 -19.75 1.01 -21.31
C PRO A 518 -19.73 2.18 -22.29
N GLN A 519 -18.61 2.90 -22.41
CA GLN A 519 -18.47 4.07 -23.28
C GLN A 519 -18.30 3.70 -24.77
N LEU A 520 -17.63 2.58 -25.07
CA LEU A 520 -17.44 2.05 -26.43
C LEU A 520 -18.68 1.30 -26.94
N SER A 521 -19.40 0.58 -26.06
CA SER A 521 -20.69 -0.01 -26.40
C SER A 521 -21.76 1.04 -26.73
N LEU A 522 -21.59 2.29 -26.27
CA LEU A 522 -22.42 3.44 -26.64
C LEU A 522 -22.00 4.09 -27.96
N ARG A 523 -20.84 3.73 -28.53
CA ARG A 523 -20.25 4.34 -29.73
C ARG A 523 -20.43 3.50 -31.00
N ASN A 524 -20.73 2.20 -30.89
CA ASN A 524 -21.13 1.38 -32.04
C ASN A 524 -22.64 1.58 -32.32
N GLY A 525 -22.92 2.57 -33.16
CA GLY A 525 -24.23 3.14 -33.48
C GLY A 525 -25.19 2.27 -34.29
N SER A 526 -25.68 1.17 -33.71
CA SER A 526 -26.91 0.50 -34.21
C SER A 526 -27.99 0.31 -33.13
N ILE A 527 -27.66 0.57 -31.86
CA ILE A 527 -28.59 0.54 -30.72
C ILE A 527 -29.06 1.97 -30.37
N GLU A 528 -28.76 2.97 -31.20
CA GLU A 528 -28.98 4.37 -30.88
C GLU A 528 -30.46 4.82 -30.96
N THR A 529 -31.28 4.18 -31.79
CA THR A 529 -32.69 4.59 -31.98
C THR A 529 -33.61 4.07 -30.88
N ASN A 530 -33.38 2.85 -30.38
CA ASN A 530 -34.15 2.27 -29.28
C ASN A 530 -33.70 2.80 -27.93
N PHE A 531 -32.39 3.00 -27.70
CA PHE A 531 -31.93 3.60 -26.44
C PHE A 531 -32.22 5.10 -26.35
N ARG A 532 -32.23 5.89 -27.44
CA ARG A 532 -32.70 7.30 -27.36
C ARG A 532 -34.20 7.39 -27.06
N LYS A 533 -35.05 6.53 -27.62
CA LYS A 533 -36.49 6.49 -27.31
C LYS A 533 -36.77 6.00 -25.89
N ILE A 534 -35.97 5.05 -25.37
CA ILE A 534 -36.04 4.62 -23.97
C ILE A 534 -35.53 5.73 -23.05
N LYS A 535 -34.36 6.32 -23.34
CA LYS A 535 -33.75 7.40 -22.53
C LYS A 535 -34.56 8.70 -22.59
N SER A 536 -35.31 8.98 -23.67
CA SER A 536 -36.25 10.11 -23.75
C SER A 536 -37.57 9.83 -23.04
N LYS A 537 -38.03 8.57 -22.97
CA LYS A 537 -39.16 8.17 -22.10
C LYS A 537 -38.79 8.18 -20.61
N PHE A 538 -37.53 7.98 -20.27
CA PHE A 538 -37.01 8.04 -18.89
C PHE A 538 -36.46 9.41 -18.49
N LYS A 539 -36.42 10.40 -19.40
CA LYS A 539 -36.10 11.79 -19.07
C LYS A 539 -37.36 12.51 -18.56
N LYS A 540 -37.88 12.06 -17.42
CA LYS A 540 -38.43 13.03 -16.45
C LYS A 540 -37.30 14.02 -16.13
N PRO A 541 -37.59 15.31 -15.87
CA PRO A 541 -36.56 16.26 -15.44
C PRO A 541 -35.84 15.60 -14.25
N THR A 542 -34.59 15.21 -14.47
CA THR A 542 -33.90 14.32 -13.56
C THR A 542 -33.59 15.15 -12.32
N GLU A 543 -34.25 14.87 -11.21
CA GLU A 543 -33.84 15.36 -9.90
C GLU A 543 -32.32 15.17 -9.77
N GLU A 544 -31.60 16.23 -9.44
CA GLU A 544 -30.16 16.19 -9.22
C GLU A 544 -29.85 15.08 -8.21
N VAL A 545 -29.09 14.06 -8.62
CA VAL A 545 -28.71 12.96 -7.73
C VAL A 545 -27.68 13.51 -6.76
N LEU A 546 -27.98 13.42 -5.46
CA LEU A 546 -27.17 13.98 -4.39
C LEU A 546 -25.85 13.20 -4.22
N GLN A 547 -24.78 13.88 -3.83
CA GLN A 547 -23.41 13.33 -3.77
C GLN A 547 -23.32 12.01 -2.98
N TRP A 548 -23.99 11.92 -1.82
CA TRP A 548 -23.94 10.71 -1.00
C TRP A 548 -24.60 9.51 -1.68
N GLU A 549 -25.56 9.71 -2.57
CA GLU A 549 -26.18 8.63 -3.36
C GLU A 549 -25.27 8.16 -4.49
N GLU A 550 -24.53 9.08 -5.12
CA GLU A 550 -23.52 8.75 -6.12
C GLU A 550 -22.38 7.96 -5.50
N GLU A 551 -21.87 8.41 -4.36
CA GLU A 551 -20.79 7.72 -3.64
C GLU A 551 -21.23 6.39 -3.05
N PHE A 552 -22.52 6.23 -2.70
CA PHE A 552 -23.05 4.92 -2.32
C PHE A 552 -22.91 3.88 -3.45
N ARG A 553 -22.84 4.28 -4.71
CA ARG A 553 -22.67 3.36 -5.85
C ARG A 553 -21.21 2.95 -6.08
N LEU A 554 -20.25 3.69 -5.52
CA LEU A 554 -18.84 3.35 -5.60
C LEU A 554 -18.54 2.06 -4.83
N GLU A 555 -17.45 1.39 -5.20
CA GLU A 555 -17.01 0.18 -4.52
C GLU A 555 -16.60 0.51 -3.07
N PRO A 556 -17.06 -0.24 -2.06
CA PRO A 556 -16.65 0.00 -0.69
C PRO A 556 -15.14 -0.26 -0.55
N ALA A 557 -14.42 0.69 0.04
CA ALA A 557 -13.04 0.47 0.44
C ALA A 557 -12.98 -0.51 1.61
N GLY A 558 -12.74 -1.79 1.30
CA GLY A 558 -12.57 -2.82 2.31
C GLY A 558 -11.39 -2.54 3.23
N ARG A 559 -11.43 -3.07 4.46
CA ARG A 559 -10.36 -2.89 5.48
C ARG A 559 -8.96 -3.28 4.98
N TYR A 560 -8.89 -4.27 4.09
CA TYR A 560 -7.65 -4.83 3.52
C TYR A 560 -7.39 -4.41 2.07
N LEU A 561 -8.03 -3.33 1.59
CA LEU A 561 -7.82 -2.82 0.23
C LEU A 561 -6.33 -2.55 -0.03
N LEU A 562 -5.66 -1.84 0.88
CA LEU A 562 -4.25 -1.51 0.72
C LEU A 562 -3.35 -2.75 0.88
N THR A 563 -3.78 -3.75 1.66
CA THR A 563 -3.04 -5.01 1.84
C THR A 563 -2.89 -5.74 0.52
N THR A 564 -3.93 -5.79 -0.33
CA THR A 564 -3.83 -6.44 -1.64
C THR A 564 -2.86 -5.71 -2.57
N GLU A 565 -2.88 -4.37 -2.59
CA GLU A 565 -1.96 -3.57 -3.40
C GLU A 565 -0.50 -3.74 -2.92
N PHE A 566 -0.26 -3.68 -1.59
CA PHE A 566 1.07 -3.97 -1.01
C PHE A 566 1.58 -5.37 -1.36
N MET A 567 0.72 -6.40 -1.31
CA MET A 567 1.12 -7.76 -1.68
C MET A 567 1.60 -7.85 -3.12
N GLU A 568 0.91 -7.20 -4.06
CA GLU A 568 1.31 -7.25 -5.46
C GLU A 568 2.69 -6.60 -5.66
N MET A 569 2.94 -5.46 -5.01
CA MET A 569 4.24 -4.77 -5.08
C MET A 569 5.38 -5.53 -4.38
N ILE A 570 5.12 -6.14 -3.23
CA ILE A 570 6.14 -6.90 -2.49
C ILE A 570 6.47 -8.22 -3.20
N ILE A 571 5.49 -8.86 -3.83
CA ILE A 571 5.75 -10.04 -4.67
C ILE A 571 6.65 -9.65 -5.86
N GLN A 572 6.41 -8.49 -6.46
CA GLN A 572 7.27 -7.98 -7.52
C GLN A 572 8.69 -7.66 -7.03
N TYR A 573 8.83 -7.08 -5.84
CA TYR A 573 10.15 -6.92 -5.19
C TYR A 573 10.89 -8.26 -5.05
N GLY A 574 10.19 -9.33 -4.64
CA GLY A 574 10.77 -10.67 -4.60
C GLY A 574 11.16 -11.22 -5.98
N PHE A 575 10.39 -10.94 -7.05
CA PHE A 575 10.78 -11.32 -8.42
C PHE A 575 12.09 -10.67 -8.85
N VAL A 576 12.26 -9.38 -8.53
CA VAL A 576 13.48 -8.64 -8.83
C VAL A 576 14.66 -9.14 -8.01
N THR A 577 14.47 -9.43 -6.72
CA THR A 577 15.57 -9.77 -5.81
C THR A 577 15.98 -11.23 -5.84
N PHE A 578 15.05 -12.19 -5.89
CA PHE A 578 15.38 -13.63 -5.89
C PHE A 578 16.10 -14.09 -7.16
N PHE A 579 15.76 -13.49 -8.31
CA PHE A 579 16.16 -14.00 -9.63
C PHE A 579 17.00 -13.01 -10.44
N VAL A 580 17.60 -12.00 -9.80
CA VAL A 580 18.44 -11.01 -10.49
C VAL A 580 19.63 -11.66 -11.21
N ALA A 581 20.20 -12.73 -10.64
CA ALA A 581 21.29 -13.49 -11.28
C ALA A 581 20.86 -14.17 -12.59
N ALA A 582 19.56 -14.47 -12.76
CA ALA A 582 19.02 -15.08 -13.98
C ALA A 582 18.52 -14.04 -14.98
N PHE A 583 17.94 -12.93 -14.49
CA PHE A 583 17.37 -11.90 -15.33
C PHE A 583 17.79 -10.50 -14.86
N PRO A 584 18.99 -10.02 -15.29
CA PRO A 584 19.51 -8.73 -14.86
C PRO A 584 18.60 -7.55 -15.24
N LEU A 585 17.82 -7.66 -16.32
CA LEU A 585 16.89 -6.60 -16.78
C LEU A 585 15.60 -6.50 -15.93
N ALA A 586 15.38 -7.39 -14.96
CA ALA A 586 14.19 -7.36 -14.09
C ALA A 586 13.91 -5.98 -13.44
N PRO A 587 14.90 -5.23 -12.91
CA PRO A 587 14.68 -3.91 -12.33
C PRO A 587 14.14 -2.89 -13.34
N VAL A 588 14.53 -2.97 -14.62
CA VAL A 588 14.07 -2.07 -15.68
C VAL A 588 12.57 -2.28 -15.92
N PHE A 589 12.15 -3.53 -16.10
CA PHE A 589 10.73 -3.86 -16.26
C PHE A 589 9.93 -3.49 -15.02
N ALA A 590 10.46 -3.76 -13.83
CA ALA A 590 9.81 -3.40 -12.58
C ALA A 590 9.63 -1.88 -12.44
N LEU A 591 10.62 -1.08 -12.83
CA LEU A 591 10.54 0.38 -12.80
C LEU A 591 9.42 0.92 -13.70
N VAL A 592 9.33 0.41 -14.94
CA VAL A 592 8.29 0.82 -15.89
C VAL A 592 6.90 0.44 -15.36
N ILE A 593 6.75 -0.79 -14.89
CA ILE A 593 5.48 -1.30 -14.34
C ILE A 593 5.06 -0.48 -13.12
N ASN A 594 5.95 -0.23 -12.17
CA ASN A 594 5.60 0.52 -10.96
C ASN A 594 5.27 1.99 -11.23
N CYS A 595 5.90 2.61 -12.23
CA CYS A 595 5.57 3.98 -12.64
C CYS A 595 4.13 4.08 -13.14
N LEU A 596 3.65 3.05 -13.84
CA LEU A 596 2.26 2.94 -14.28
C LEU A 596 1.34 2.60 -13.10
N GLU A 597 1.68 1.58 -12.30
CA GLU A 597 0.86 1.09 -11.19
C GLU A 597 0.56 2.20 -10.17
N LEU A 598 1.58 2.99 -9.80
CA LEU A 598 1.45 4.14 -8.92
C LEU A 598 0.32 5.09 -9.36
N ARG A 599 0.15 5.30 -10.68
CA ARG A 599 -0.91 6.16 -11.23
C ARG A 599 -2.25 5.46 -11.31
N VAL A 600 -2.26 4.16 -11.65
CA VAL A 600 -3.48 3.36 -11.67
C VAL A 600 -4.07 3.29 -10.26
N ASP A 601 -3.27 3.06 -9.23
CA ASP A 601 -3.70 3.02 -7.83
C ASP A 601 -4.24 4.36 -7.34
N ALA A 602 -3.56 5.46 -7.69
CA ALA A 602 -4.04 6.80 -7.42
C ALA A 602 -5.43 7.03 -8.07
N LEU A 603 -5.61 6.60 -9.31
CA LEU A 603 -6.88 6.73 -10.03
C LEU A 603 -7.98 5.86 -9.42
N LYS A 604 -7.69 4.60 -9.04
CA LYS A 604 -8.61 3.70 -8.35
C LYS A 604 -9.17 4.37 -7.09
N LEU A 605 -8.30 4.93 -6.25
CA LEU A 605 -8.68 5.57 -4.98
C LEU A 605 -9.46 6.88 -5.14
N VAL A 606 -9.19 7.65 -6.20
CA VAL A 606 -9.85 8.94 -6.43
C VAL A 606 -11.22 8.77 -7.09
N THR A 607 -11.40 7.75 -7.94
CA THR A 607 -12.58 7.66 -8.83
C THR A 607 -13.48 6.45 -8.59
N ARG A 608 -12.96 5.30 -8.14
CA ARG A 608 -13.73 4.03 -8.08
C ARG A 608 -14.16 3.60 -6.70
N TYR A 609 -13.28 3.82 -5.72
CA TYR A 609 -13.56 3.47 -4.34
C TYR A 609 -14.27 4.60 -3.62
N ARG A 610 -15.13 4.22 -2.66
CA ARG A 610 -15.51 5.11 -1.57
C ARG A 610 -14.28 5.49 -0.77
N ARG A 611 -14.32 6.65 -0.12
CA ARG A 611 -13.20 7.12 0.69
C ARG A 611 -12.86 6.09 1.78
N PRO A 612 -11.62 5.58 1.83
CA PRO A 612 -11.20 4.68 2.91
C PRO A 612 -11.19 5.43 4.24
N ILE A 613 -11.52 4.72 5.32
CA ILE A 613 -11.48 5.27 6.68
C ILE A 613 -10.00 5.53 7.04
N PRO A 614 -9.61 6.78 7.35
CA PRO A 614 -8.23 7.10 7.66
C PRO A 614 -7.73 6.41 8.91
N LYS A 615 -6.52 5.87 8.86
CA LYS A 615 -5.82 5.32 10.03
C LYS A 615 -4.52 6.06 10.29
N LYS A 616 -4.24 6.29 11.58
CA LYS A 616 -2.93 6.74 12.06
C LYS A 616 -2.04 5.53 12.30
N GLN A 617 -0.98 5.39 11.51
CA GLN A 617 -0.05 4.27 11.59
C GLN A 617 1.39 4.77 11.43
N SER A 618 2.30 4.24 12.24
CA SER A 618 3.73 4.50 12.12
C SER A 618 4.38 3.51 11.15
N GLY A 619 4.86 3.99 9.99
CA GLY A 619 5.53 3.16 8.99
C GLY A 619 4.60 2.19 8.25
N ILE A 620 5.18 1.29 7.45
CA ILE A 620 4.41 0.37 6.59
C ILE A 620 3.83 -0.85 7.34
N GLY A 621 4.14 -1.01 8.62
CA GLY A 621 3.56 -2.07 9.47
C GLY A 621 4.21 -3.45 9.27
N PRO A 622 3.43 -4.55 9.14
CA PRO A 622 3.97 -5.93 9.10
C PRO A 622 4.87 -6.19 7.87
N TRP A 623 4.76 -5.35 6.84
CA TRP A 623 5.52 -5.46 5.59
C TRP A 623 7.02 -5.29 5.77
N ASN A 624 7.48 -4.50 6.74
CA ASN A 624 8.91 -4.36 7.03
C ASN A 624 9.55 -5.71 7.40
N GLY A 625 8.89 -6.48 8.25
CA GLY A 625 9.37 -7.82 8.62
C GLY A 625 9.36 -8.78 7.43
N ILE A 626 8.35 -8.68 6.56
CA ILE A 626 8.27 -9.49 5.33
C ILE A 626 9.39 -9.14 4.37
N LEU A 627 9.65 -7.85 4.12
CA LEU A 627 10.73 -7.39 3.25
C LEU A 627 12.09 -7.88 3.75
N GLN A 628 12.37 -7.79 5.05
CA GLN A 628 13.59 -8.34 5.64
C GLN A 628 13.76 -9.84 5.36
N VAL A 629 12.70 -10.64 5.56
CA VAL A 629 12.73 -12.09 5.26
C VAL A 629 13.02 -12.35 3.78
N ILE A 630 12.37 -11.61 2.86
CA ILE A 630 12.62 -11.72 1.42
C ILE A 630 14.07 -11.37 1.10
N THR A 631 14.60 -10.27 1.65
CA THR A 631 15.98 -9.83 1.40
C THR A 631 16.99 -10.87 1.89
N HIS A 632 16.77 -11.51 3.05
CA HIS A 632 17.64 -12.58 3.52
C HIS A 632 17.55 -13.83 2.63
N LEU A 633 16.33 -14.24 2.26
CA LEU A 633 16.13 -15.40 1.38
C LEU A 633 16.68 -15.15 -0.03
N SER A 634 16.77 -13.90 -0.49
CA SER A 634 17.29 -13.57 -1.81
C SER A 634 18.80 -13.69 -1.92
N VAL A 635 19.54 -13.44 -0.85
CA VAL A 635 20.98 -13.73 -0.80
C VAL A 635 21.23 -15.21 -1.04
N ALA A 636 20.54 -16.08 -0.29
CA ALA A 636 20.64 -17.52 -0.44
C ALA A 636 20.20 -17.97 -1.85
N THR A 637 19.03 -17.51 -2.31
CA THR A 637 18.51 -17.89 -3.63
C THR A 637 19.49 -17.55 -4.75
N ASN A 638 20.08 -16.36 -4.76
CA ASN A 638 21.07 -15.98 -5.77
C ASN A 638 22.37 -16.79 -5.67
N ALA A 639 22.82 -17.13 -4.46
CA ALA A 639 23.98 -18.01 -4.26
C ALA A 639 23.74 -19.39 -4.89
N PHE A 640 22.59 -20.01 -4.60
CA PHE A 640 22.19 -21.28 -5.19
C PHE A 640 21.99 -21.19 -6.70
N MET A 641 21.42 -20.09 -7.22
CA MET A 641 21.27 -19.87 -8.66
C MET A 641 22.61 -19.81 -9.38
N LEU A 642 23.59 -19.08 -8.82
CA LEU A 642 24.94 -19.00 -9.37
C LEU A 642 25.66 -20.34 -9.31
N ALA A 643 25.56 -21.07 -8.20
CA ALA A 643 26.30 -22.32 -8.02
C ALA A 643 25.68 -23.52 -8.75
N PHE A 644 24.35 -23.65 -8.75
CA PHE A 644 23.66 -24.86 -9.23
C PHE A 644 22.98 -24.70 -10.59
N THR A 645 22.37 -23.55 -10.85
CA THR A 645 21.60 -23.30 -12.08
C THR A 645 22.49 -22.75 -13.20
N SER A 646 23.50 -21.96 -12.86
CA SER A 646 24.50 -21.46 -13.83
C SER A 646 25.64 -22.47 -14.04
N ASN A 647 26.32 -22.39 -15.19
CA ASN A 647 27.55 -23.17 -15.45
C ASN A 647 28.82 -22.43 -14.99
N PHE A 648 28.71 -21.36 -14.18
CA PHE A 648 29.85 -20.54 -13.76
C PHE A 648 30.92 -21.36 -13.04
N VAL A 649 30.54 -22.06 -11.96
CA VAL A 649 31.47 -22.86 -11.16
C VAL A 649 32.14 -23.96 -11.98
N ALA A 650 31.35 -24.67 -12.81
CA ALA A 650 31.87 -25.73 -13.67
C ALA A 650 32.92 -25.22 -14.67
N ARG A 651 32.69 -24.04 -15.27
CA ARG A 651 33.64 -23.41 -16.20
C ARG A 651 34.92 -22.96 -15.51
N GLU A 652 34.83 -22.40 -14.31
CA GLU A 652 36.01 -21.96 -13.56
C GLU A 652 36.86 -23.15 -13.08
N ILE A 653 36.23 -24.25 -12.65
CA ILE A 653 36.94 -25.50 -12.32
C ILE A 653 37.70 -26.01 -13.55
N TYR A 654 37.04 -26.04 -14.72
CA TYR A 654 37.68 -26.53 -15.94
C TYR A 654 38.87 -25.67 -16.35
N LYS A 655 38.71 -24.34 -16.33
CA LYS A 655 39.80 -23.38 -16.61
C LYS A 655 40.99 -23.58 -15.69
N PHE A 656 40.73 -23.74 -14.40
CA PHE A 656 41.78 -23.98 -13.41
C PHE A 656 42.56 -25.27 -13.68
N GLN A 657 41.91 -26.29 -14.23
CA GLN A 657 42.53 -27.57 -14.58
C GLN A 657 43.23 -27.57 -15.95
N HIS A 658 42.93 -26.63 -16.84
CA HIS A 658 43.38 -26.62 -18.25
C HIS A 658 44.02 -25.27 -18.63
N ASP A 659 44.96 -24.78 -17.82
CA ASP A 659 45.77 -23.57 -18.10
C ASP A 659 44.95 -22.34 -18.51
N ASN A 660 43.85 -22.07 -17.80
CA ASN A 660 42.89 -20.98 -18.06
C ASN A 660 42.19 -21.00 -19.43
N SER A 661 42.29 -22.11 -20.17
CA SER A 661 41.59 -22.31 -21.44
C SER A 661 40.20 -22.95 -21.24
N LEU A 662 39.28 -22.67 -22.16
CA LEU A 662 37.96 -23.31 -22.25
C LEU A 662 37.82 -24.23 -23.47
N VAL A 663 38.90 -24.41 -24.24
CA VAL A 663 38.91 -25.31 -25.39
C VAL A 663 38.69 -26.74 -24.91
N GLY A 664 37.70 -27.45 -25.45
CA GLY A 664 37.34 -28.81 -25.02
C GLY A 664 36.33 -28.91 -23.86
N TYR A 665 35.88 -27.78 -23.29
CA TYR A 665 34.94 -27.79 -22.15
C TYR A 665 33.65 -28.56 -22.44
N ILE A 666 32.98 -28.29 -23.56
CA ILE A 666 31.70 -28.93 -23.90
C ILE A 666 31.88 -30.44 -23.99
N GLU A 667 32.92 -30.91 -24.68
CA GLU A 667 33.24 -32.32 -24.85
C GLU A 667 33.48 -33.01 -23.50
N SER A 668 34.19 -32.36 -22.57
CA SER A 668 34.45 -32.91 -21.23
C SER A 668 33.18 -33.04 -20.35
N THR A 669 32.17 -32.19 -20.59
CA THR A 669 30.92 -32.16 -19.82
C THR A 669 29.83 -33.10 -20.32
N LEU A 670 30.01 -33.66 -21.52
CA LEU A 670 29.09 -34.60 -22.12
C LEU A 670 29.55 -36.02 -21.83
N SER A 671 28.61 -36.93 -21.58
CA SER A 671 28.84 -38.37 -21.46
C SER A 671 28.19 -39.09 -22.63
N LEU A 672 28.83 -40.15 -23.11
CA LEU A 672 28.30 -41.04 -24.13
C LEU A 672 27.26 -41.99 -23.53
N TYR A 673 26.18 -42.22 -24.26
CA TYR A 673 25.14 -43.20 -23.96
C TYR A 673 24.92 -44.08 -25.19
N ASP A 674 24.91 -45.40 -24.99
CA ASP A 674 24.54 -46.35 -26.04
C ASP A 674 23.03 -46.58 -26.01
N MET A 675 22.36 -46.23 -27.11
CA MET A 675 20.90 -46.41 -27.27
C MET A 675 20.48 -47.87 -27.18
N LYS A 676 21.39 -48.84 -27.36
CA LYS A 676 21.11 -50.26 -27.17
C LYS A 676 20.77 -50.62 -25.72
N ASP A 677 21.27 -49.84 -24.75
CA ASP A 677 21.01 -50.04 -23.33
C ASP A 677 19.68 -49.40 -22.88
N ALA A 678 18.92 -48.77 -23.79
CA ALA A 678 17.61 -48.19 -23.48
C ALA A 678 16.53 -49.26 -23.32
N HIS A 679 15.75 -49.17 -22.23
CA HIS A 679 14.71 -50.16 -21.88
C HIS A 679 13.39 -50.04 -22.69
N SER A 680 13.25 -49.06 -23.60
CA SER A 680 12.02 -48.83 -24.38
C SER A 680 12.12 -49.33 -25.82
N THR A 681 11.14 -50.13 -26.25
CA THR A 681 11.02 -50.75 -27.60
C THR A 681 10.78 -49.76 -28.75
N THR A 682 10.54 -48.48 -28.47
CA THR A 682 10.49 -47.42 -29.47
C THR A 682 11.90 -46.89 -29.74
N ILE A 683 12.72 -47.69 -30.41
CA ILE A 683 13.95 -47.19 -31.03
C ILE A 683 13.51 -46.29 -32.18
N ALA A 684 13.34 -45.00 -31.91
CA ALA A 684 13.34 -44.01 -32.97
C ALA A 684 14.77 -44.01 -33.53
N THR A 685 15.02 -44.82 -34.55
CA THR A 685 16.23 -44.77 -35.39
C THR A 685 16.24 -43.44 -36.14
N TYR A 686 16.52 -42.36 -35.43
CA TYR A 686 16.87 -41.10 -36.06
C TYR A 686 18.32 -41.24 -36.52
N ASN A 687 18.52 -41.45 -37.83
CA ASN A 687 19.80 -41.45 -38.52
C ASN A 687 20.84 -42.52 -38.10
N ASN A 688 20.47 -43.80 -37.90
CA ASN A 688 21.40 -44.94 -37.74
C ASN A 688 22.52 -44.79 -36.68
N SER A 689 22.44 -43.80 -35.79
CA SER A 689 23.46 -43.55 -34.77
C SER A 689 23.09 -44.30 -33.49
N THR A 690 23.98 -45.19 -33.05
CA THR A 690 23.78 -45.98 -31.82
C THR A 690 24.21 -45.23 -30.56
N LEU A 691 25.04 -44.18 -30.72
CA LEU A 691 25.60 -43.41 -29.61
C LEU A 691 24.98 -42.00 -29.58
N CYS A 692 24.57 -41.56 -28.39
CA CYS A 692 24.12 -40.19 -28.16
C CYS A 692 24.87 -39.55 -26.99
N TYR A 693 24.97 -38.22 -27.02
CA TYR A 693 25.56 -37.45 -25.94
C TYR A 693 24.47 -36.92 -25.02
N TYR A 694 24.70 -37.02 -23.72
CA TYR A 694 23.87 -36.39 -22.71
C TYR A 694 24.74 -35.66 -21.68
N LYS A 695 24.18 -34.60 -21.09
CA LYS A 695 24.87 -33.80 -20.08
C LYS A 695 24.92 -34.56 -18.76
N SER A 696 26.06 -35.19 -18.48
CA SER A 696 26.36 -35.85 -17.21
C SER A 696 27.87 -35.99 -17.05
N LEU A 697 28.32 -36.16 -15.80
CA LEU A 697 29.68 -36.56 -15.48
C LEU A 697 29.70 -38.05 -15.11
N SER A 698 29.23 -38.88 -16.03
CA SER A 698 29.16 -40.34 -15.88
C SER A 698 30.31 -41.02 -16.63
N TYR A 699 30.59 -42.28 -16.29
CA TYR A 699 31.50 -43.11 -17.07
C TYR A 699 30.88 -43.52 -18.43
N PRO A 700 31.69 -43.66 -19.49
CA PRO A 700 31.23 -44.11 -20.81
C PRO A 700 30.76 -45.57 -20.80
N PRO A 701 30.07 -46.04 -21.86
CA PRO A 701 29.55 -47.40 -21.95
C PRO A 701 30.64 -48.48 -21.92
N ASP A 702 31.85 -48.18 -22.39
CA ASP A 702 32.99 -49.12 -22.43
C ASP A 702 33.70 -49.32 -21.07
N HIS A 703 33.30 -48.57 -20.04
CA HIS A 703 33.93 -48.61 -18.72
C HIS A 703 33.29 -49.67 -17.80
N PRO A 704 34.06 -50.36 -16.92
CA PRO A 704 33.51 -51.38 -16.00
C PRO A 704 32.41 -50.83 -15.08
N GLU A 705 32.48 -49.55 -14.73
CA GLU A 705 31.44 -48.84 -13.98
C GLU A 705 30.50 -48.02 -14.88
N LYS A 706 29.99 -48.62 -15.95
CA LYS A 706 29.16 -47.94 -16.95
C LYS A 706 28.02 -47.14 -16.33
N TYR A 707 27.82 -45.92 -16.83
CA TYR A 707 26.78 -44.95 -16.41
C TYR A 707 26.85 -44.44 -14.96
N LYS A 708 27.69 -45.00 -14.09
CA LYS A 708 27.90 -44.47 -12.74
C LYS A 708 28.56 -43.09 -12.78
N LEU A 709 28.31 -42.29 -11.75
CA LEU A 709 28.89 -40.95 -11.60
C LEU A 709 30.40 -41.02 -11.33
N ARG A 710 31.17 -40.20 -12.05
CA ARG A 710 32.62 -40.07 -11.86
C ARG A 710 32.95 -39.31 -10.57
N PRO A 711 34.12 -39.51 -9.93
CA PRO A 711 34.56 -38.72 -8.77
C PRO A 711 34.57 -37.20 -9.04
N GLN A 712 34.82 -36.80 -10.29
CA GLN A 712 34.78 -35.40 -10.73
C GLN A 712 33.41 -34.74 -10.50
N TYR A 713 32.32 -35.50 -10.57
CA TYR A 713 30.98 -35.00 -10.24
C TYR A 713 30.89 -34.52 -8.79
N TRP A 714 31.39 -35.34 -7.84
CA TRP A 714 31.34 -35.02 -6.41
C TRP A 714 32.27 -33.87 -6.05
N TYR A 715 33.44 -33.79 -6.70
CA TYR A 715 34.33 -32.65 -6.58
C TYR A 715 33.64 -31.35 -7.03
N GLU A 716 32.95 -31.37 -8.18
CA GLU A 716 32.20 -30.22 -8.65
C GLU A 716 31.07 -29.82 -7.70
N VAL A 717 30.31 -30.79 -7.17
CA VAL A 717 29.27 -30.53 -6.16
C VAL A 717 29.86 -29.89 -4.89
N GLY A 718 31.00 -30.38 -4.40
CA GLY A 718 31.70 -29.80 -3.25
C GLY A 718 32.11 -28.34 -3.49
N MET A 719 32.68 -28.04 -4.66
CA MET A 719 33.06 -26.67 -5.03
C MET A 719 31.85 -25.74 -5.20
N ARG A 720 30.73 -26.24 -5.73
CA ARG A 720 29.46 -25.49 -5.81
C ARG A 720 28.95 -25.12 -4.41
N LEU A 721 28.98 -26.04 -3.45
CA LEU A 721 28.58 -25.77 -2.06
C LEU A 721 29.53 -24.77 -1.39
N LEU A 722 30.84 -24.89 -1.60
CA LEU A 722 31.82 -23.93 -1.10
C LEU A 722 31.55 -22.51 -1.64
N CYS A 723 31.23 -22.41 -2.93
CA CYS A 723 30.86 -21.14 -3.57
C CYS A 723 29.65 -20.49 -2.89
N VAL A 724 28.61 -21.26 -2.55
CA VAL A 724 27.44 -20.77 -1.82
C VAL A 724 27.85 -20.21 -0.46
N ILE A 725 28.60 -20.98 0.33
CA ILE A 725 29.03 -20.58 1.68
C ILE A 725 29.83 -19.27 1.63
N VAL A 726 30.82 -19.18 0.73
CA VAL A 726 31.66 -17.98 0.60
C VAL A 726 30.84 -16.77 0.19
N PHE A 727 29.95 -16.93 -0.80
CA PHE A 727 29.11 -15.85 -1.30
C PHE A 727 28.15 -15.32 -0.22
N GLU A 728 27.47 -16.21 0.52
CA GLU A 728 26.56 -15.82 1.59
C GLU A 728 27.27 -15.02 2.70
N HIS A 729 28.40 -15.54 3.20
CA HIS A 729 29.15 -14.88 4.28
C HIS A 729 29.71 -13.52 3.84
N LEU A 730 30.19 -13.40 2.59
CA LEU A 730 30.68 -12.13 2.05
C LEU A 730 29.57 -11.07 2.00
N ILE A 731 28.37 -11.44 1.57
CA ILE A 731 27.23 -10.52 1.53
C ILE A 731 26.75 -10.16 2.93
N TRP A 732 26.74 -11.10 3.87
CA TRP A 732 26.36 -10.81 5.25
C TRP A 732 27.33 -9.86 5.95
N VAL A 733 28.64 -10.08 5.78
CA VAL A 733 29.68 -9.20 6.32
C VAL A 733 29.58 -7.80 5.72
N SER A 734 29.42 -7.70 4.39
CA SER A 734 29.29 -6.39 3.74
C SER A 734 28.03 -5.63 4.17
N ASN A 735 26.89 -6.31 4.30
CA ASN A 735 25.67 -5.72 4.86
C ASN A 735 25.85 -5.28 6.32
N GLY A 736 26.57 -6.06 7.13
CA GLY A 736 26.93 -5.69 8.49
C GLY A 736 27.75 -4.40 8.55
N MET A 737 28.80 -4.31 7.74
CA MET A 737 29.64 -3.10 7.63
C MET A 737 28.81 -1.88 7.19
N LEU A 738 27.97 -2.03 6.17
CA LEU A 738 27.10 -0.94 5.68
C LEU A 738 26.14 -0.44 6.76
N SER A 739 25.56 -1.36 7.55
CA SER A 739 24.66 -1.00 8.65
C SER A 739 25.37 -0.25 9.79
N TYR A 740 26.67 -0.47 9.96
CA TYR A 740 27.48 0.25 10.95
C TYR A 740 27.79 1.69 10.51
N PHE A 741 28.10 1.91 9.23
CA PHE A 741 28.53 3.22 8.74
C PHE A 741 27.42 4.25 8.65
N ILE A 742 26.16 3.83 8.57
CA ILE A 742 25.08 4.75 8.25
C ILE A 742 23.99 4.66 9.31
N PRO A 743 23.72 5.78 10.01
CA PRO A 743 22.79 5.79 11.12
C PRO A 743 21.35 5.62 10.62
N ASP A 744 20.54 4.86 11.38
CA ASP A 744 19.12 4.65 11.09
C ASP A 744 18.32 5.96 10.97
N VAL A 745 18.72 7.01 11.71
CA VAL A 745 18.09 8.33 11.67
C VAL A 745 19.11 9.38 11.21
N PRO A 746 18.82 10.17 10.16
CA PRO A 746 19.70 11.26 9.74
C PRO A 746 19.96 12.27 10.86
N GLN A 747 21.19 12.77 10.94
CA GLN A 747 21.58 13.75 11.97
C GLN A 747 20.74 15.04 11.90
N GLN A 748 20.40 15.52 10.70
CA GLN A 748 19.57 16.72 10.51
C GLN A 748 18.19 16.57 11.17
N VAL A 749 17.59 15.38 11.06
CA VAL A 749 16.27 15.11 11.65
C VAL A 749 16.39 14.99 13.17
N LYS A 750 17.43 14.31 13.66
CA LYS A 750 17.72 14.21 15.10
C LYS A 750 17.89 15.59 15.75
N GLN A 751 18.62 16.50 15.09
CA GLN A 751 18.82 17.88 15.55
C GLN A 751 17.51 18.66 15.60
N LYS A 752 16.64 18.50 14.59
CA LYS A 752 15.36 19.18 14.54
C LYS A 752 14.37 18.68 15.60
N LEU A 753 14.27 17.37 15.77
CA LEU A 753 13.44 16.76 16.82
C LEU A 753 13.88 17.29 18.20
N HIS A 754 15.18 17.35 18.43
CA HIS A 754 15.74 17.91 19.66
C HIS A 754 15.38 19.39 19.83
N HIS A 755 15.47 20.19 18.77
CA HIS A 755 15.08 21.60 18.80
C HIS A 755 13.60 21.81 19.12
N GLU A 756 12.71 20.99 18.58
CA GLU A 756 11.27 21.08 18.83
C GLU A 756 10.91 20.62 20.25
N GLN A 757 11.58 19.59 20.78
CA GLN A 757 11.44 19.20 22.18
C GLN A 757 11.87 20.32 23.14
N ILE A 758 12.93 21.06 22.79
CA ILE A 758 13.35 22.25 23.55
C ILE A 758 12.27 23.33 23.48
N LEU A 759 11.78 23.65 22.27
CA LEU A 759 10.72 24.65 22.08
C LEU A 759 9.44 24.30 22.85
N GLU A 760 9.04 23.04 22.86
CA GLU A 760 7.87 22.57 23.61
C GLU A 760 8.07 22.72 25.12
N ARG A 761 9.25 22.38 25.65
CA ARG A 761 9.61 22.61 27.05
C ARG A 761 9.56 24.09 27.39
N ASP A 762 10.10 24.96 26.55
CA ASP A 762 10.09 26.40 26.75
C ASP A 762 8.67 26.98 26.74
N LEU A 763 7.80 26.49 25.86
CA LEU A 763 6.38 26.88 25.82
C LEU A 763 5.65 26.43 27.10
N LYS A 764 5.87 25.19 27.56
CA LYS A 764 5.30 24.67 28.81
C LYS A 764 5.76 25.51 30.01
N LEU A 765 7.04 25.86 30.07
CA LEU A 765 7.59 26.73 31.12
C LEU A 765 6.98 28.15 31.06
N LYS A 766 6.80 28.72 29.87
CA LYS A 766 6.12 30.02 29.70
C LYS A 766 4.68 29.98 30.20
N VAL A 767 3.91 28.96 29.84
CA VAL A 767 2.52 28.78 30.30
C VAL A 767 2.46 28.62 31.82
N LEU A 768 3.38 27.85 32.39
CA LEU A 768 3.46 27.64 33.84
C LEU A 768 3.80 28.94 34.58
N ASN A 769 4.77 29.70 34.07
CA ASN A 769 5.13 31.02 34.59
C ASN A 769 3.97 32.02 34.49
N ASP A 770 3.28 32.07 33.35
CA ASP A 770 2.09 32.92 33.17
C ASP A 770 0.95 32.52 34.11
N GLY A 771 0.76 31.22 34.33
CA GLY A 771 -0.19 30.70 35.31
C GLY A 771 0.15 31.14 36.74
N MET A 772 1.43 31.03 37.13
CA MET A 772 1.92 31.52 38.42
C MET A 772 1.74 33.03 38.56
N LEU A 773 2.03 33.82 37.52
CA LEU A 773 1.85 35.27 37.50
C LEU A 773 0.37 35.67 37.63
N LYS A 774 -0.55 34.97 36.93
CA LYS A 774 -2.00 35.19 37.08
C LYS A 774 -2.49 34.85 38.49
N THR A 775 -1.96 33.78 39.08
CA THR A 775 -2.29 33.38 40.46
C THR A 775 -1.75 34.41 41.46
N ARG A 776 -0.54 34.94 41.24
CA ARG A 776 0.06 36.00 42.05
C ARG A 776 -0.68 37.34 41.91
N ARG A 777 -1.20 37.66 40.73
CA ARG A 777 -2.08 38.83 40.50
C ARG A 777 -3.44 38.68 41.18
N ARG A 778 -4.05 37.49 41.16
CA ARG A 778 -5.29 37.18 41.89
C ARG A 778 -5.13 37.19 43.42
N LYS A 779 -3.93 36.92 43.93
CA LYS A 779 -3.61 36.99 45.37
C LYS A 779 -3.26 38.40 45.87
N ARG A 780 -3.26 39.44 45.03
CA ARG A 780 -3.23 40.82 45.53
C ARG A 780 -4.65 41.17 46.01
N PRO A 781 -4.87 41.47 47.30
CA PRO A 781 -6.18 41.92 47.77
C PRO A 781 -6.51 43.29 47.15
N GLU A 782 -7.72 43.42 46.60
CA GLU A 782 -8.37 44.71 46.40
C GLU A 782 -8.62 45.31 47.80
N GLY A 783 -7.73 46.19 48.24
CA GLY A 783 -7.80 46.72 49.58
C GLY A 783 -6.65 47.63 49.97
N VAL A 784 -6.50 48.76 49.26
CA VAL A 784 -6.04 50.00 49.90
C VAL A 784 -6.91 51.13 49.36
N ILE A 785 -7.98 51.41 50.10
CA ILE A 785 -8.71 52.67 50.04
C ILE A 785 -7.69 53.77 50.41
N ARG A 786 -7.29 54.59 49.44
CA ARG A 786 -6.72 55.91 49.74
C ARG A 786 -7.89 56.90 49.81
N ARG A 787 -8.27 57.29 51.03
CA ARG A 787 -9.05 58.49 51.33
C ARG A 787 -8.40 59.22 52.50
N SER A 788 -8.19 60.53 52.28
CA SER A 788 -8.08 61.67 53.23
C SER A 788 -7.19 61.48 54.47
N GLY A 789 -6.18 62.28 54.74
CA GLY A 789 -6.13 63.75 54.71
C GLY A 789 -5.60 64.21 56.08
N ASP A 790 -4.85 65.31 56.07
CA ASP A 790 -4.42 66.15 57.21
C ASP A 790 -3.43 65.51 58.23
N GLU A 791 -2.34 66.14 58.71
CA GLU A 791 -1.91 67.55 58.72
C GLU A 791 -0.42 67.68 59.19
N GLN A 792 0.24 68.79 58.76
CA GLN A 792 1.37 69.54 59.39
C GLN A 792 2.77 68.87 59.51
N THR A 793 3.94 69.47 59.23
CA THR A 793 4.45 70.78 58.73
C THR A 793 6.00 70.65 58.62
N ALA A 794 6.61 71.13 57.54
CA ALA A 794 7.90 71.86 57.44
C ALA A 794 8.35 71.96 55.97
#